data_AF-A0A081ALU1-F1
#
_entry.id   AF-A0A081ALU1-F1
#
_cell.length_a   1.000
_cell.length_b   1.000
_cell.length_c   1.000
_cell.angle_alpha   90.00
_cell.angle_beta   90.00
_cell.angle_gamma   90.00
#
_symmetry.space_group_name_H-M   'P 1'
#
loop_
_entity.id
_entity.type
_entity.pdbx_description
1 polymer ?
#
loop_
_entity_poly.entity_id
_entity_poly.type
_entity_poly.pdbx_seq_one_letter_code
_entity_poly.pdbx_strand_id
1 'polypeptide(L)'
;MAATYDVNCELRGHEGAVRCISSLSNDLLMTGAMDSVARLWLRDSSSTIGSFVAMESAVIFDHEHWVTASVALEGGGFATGSMDKNIRLFDAQGQRYGLLQGHEGGVISLALSTDKKLLLSGSWDGTARVWSLETLQCLQILPGHENGVCVLGLPDGSLVTGSTGQQVGNSVADFKLRFWAKDTYALTKTLTDHRGPIRQLALVPDLGFVSCSNDGSIKLRTLDGTVLASMEHPLNAEGKPGFVLGVCVLSNGFLVSASEDCTARVWSPEGALIQTVEHPGGLWCITALPNGDFATGCDDKVVRVFTHDAARVDPNAVASFQAAVEEARIAKTRGPSGVEIEALPDYEQRASVNGTSDGQIQMFRRGSKAWACQWSGPSRTWIDIGEVTGTGGGGVVDGEAYDMVIPVEIELPGGLKKLEIGYNQGQNPFTVAQTFIDKHMLDQGYLREIADYITQRAAEYRPPVLGNDDSAYSAATGAASSEPAVTASRYKYFPVSGYNTFETIKIAKLMTTLRQFNDKMKEAQAPEALIDSQLIALDQIVHTVQDTAFYHSSTFAPPEITTLKNALDKWPAKFAFPTLDLLRLVLVHPQGPAALGEAGLDTLVTKVLSLGLQPGPTDGDDTIPVATRMLSLRVLANMFLHDEARKAILAHKTEMLSKLPSFQTFHHKLVALSLSTVLLNFARAQVASPGALPPDDQIVVVSLAADLLNGSYTVQELGDDTILRSLVAIGTLALCGDAKAKETAGVHIAIFTAAKASQATSPVVQECLAELQQLLS
;
A
#
# COMPACT_ATOMS: atom_id res chain seq x y z
N MET A 1 -3.53 -22.33 35.01
CA MET A 1 -3.47 -21.03 34.31
C MET A 1 -4.14 -21.24 32.98
N ALA A 2 -5.06 -20.36 32.56
CA ALA A 2 -5.54 -20.37 31.18
C ALA A 2 -4.33 -20.17 30.25
N ALA A 3 -4.24 -20.93 29.17
CA ALA A 3 -3.13 -20.81 28.23
C ALA A 3 -3.20 -19.42 27.56
N THR A 4 -2.11 -18.65 27.68
CA THR A 4 -1.95 -17.37 27.01
C THR A 4 -1.47 -17.59 25.59
N TYR A 5 -1.91 -16.73 24.67
CA TYR A 5 -1.50 -16.75 23.27
C TYR A 5 -0.27 -15.86 23.07
N ASP A 6 0.68 -16.32 22.28
CA ASP A 6 1.87 -15.57 21.88
C ASP A 6 2.12 -15.71 20.37
N VAL A 7 2.99 -14.88 19.81
CA VAL A 7 3.22 -14.82 18.37
C VAL A 7 3.90 -16.11 17.88
N ASN A 8 3.28 -16.75 16.89
CA ASN A 8 3.84 -17.84 16.11
C ASN A 8 4.65 -17.32 14.92
N CYS A 9 4.07 -16.43 14.10
CA CYS A 9 4.76 -15.84 12.96
C CYS A 9 4.10 -14.53 12.49
N GLU A 10 4.86 -13.75 11.72
CA GLU A 10 4.40 -12.53 11.03
C GLU A 10 4.41 -12.75 9.51
N LEU A 11 3.27 -12.51 8.85
CA LEU A 11 3.14 -12.62 7.39
C LEU A 11 3.22 -11.22 6.78
N ARG A 12 4.30 -10.98 6.02
CA ARG A 12 4.64 -9.68 5.45
C ARG A 12 4.57 -9.75 3.93
N GLY A 13 4.00 -8.72 3.32
CA GLY A 13 3.94 -8.60 1.87
C GLY A 13 2.88 -7.63 1.36
N HIS A 14 1.81 -7.39 2.12
CA HIS A 14 0.84 -6.37 1.73
C HIS A 14 1.43 -4.96 1.78
N GLU A 15 0.95 -4.09 0.88
CA GLU A 15 1.35 -2.68 0.81
C GLU A 15 0.32 -1.73 1.44
N GLY A 16 -0.84 -2.25 1.82
CA GLY A 16 -1.90 -1.55 2.53
C GLY A 16 -2.37 -2.30 3.79
N ALA A 17 -3.23 -1.68 4.59
CA ALA A 17 -3.78 -2.29 5.79
C ALA A 17 -4.56 -3.57 5.45
N VAL A 18 -4.39 -4.62 6.25
CA VAL A 18 -5.06 -5.91 6.03
C VAL A 18 -6.51 -5.80 6.47
N ARG A 19 -7.45 -6.06 5.55
CA ARG A 19 -8.89 -5.85 5.78
C ARG A 19 -9.70 -7.14 5.92
N CYS A 20 -9.22 -8.26 5.39
CA CYS A 20 -9.86 -9.55 5.59
C CYS A 20 -8.85 -10.70 5.67
N ILE A 21 -9.19 -11.74 6.44
CA ILE A 21 -8.42 -12.99 6.56
C ILE A 21 -9.42 -14.13 6.61
N SER A 22 -9.15 -15.20 5.85
CA SER A 22 -9.91 -16.46 5.89
C SER A 22 -8.96 -17.65 6.00
N SER A 23 -9.24 -18.55 6.95
CA SER A 23 -8.63 -19.88 6.96
C SER A 23 -9.37 -20.79 5.97
N LEU A 24 -8.66 -21.24 4.94
CA LEU A 24 -9.20 -22.14 3.91
C LEU A 24 -9.02 -23.60 4.32
N SER A 25 -7.94 -23.88 5.04
CA SER A 25 -7.65 -25.15 5.71
C SER A 25 -6.73 -24.89 6.91
N ASN A 26 -6.31 -25.95 7.60
CA ASN A 26 -5.25 -25.84 8.62
C ASN A 26 -3.94 -25.26 8.08
N ASP A 27 -3.69 -25.46 6.79
CA ASP A 27 -2.41 -25.18 6.16
C ASP A 27 -2.50 -24.07 5.14
N LEU A 28 -3.68 -23.50 4.89
CA LEU A 28 -3.87 -22.47 3.88
C LEU A 28 -4.66 -21.29 4.42
N LEU A 29 -4.05 -20.11 4.36
CA LEU A 29 -4.65 -18.83 4.71
C LEU A 29 -4.77 -17.93 3.49
N MET A 30 -5.84 -17.15 3.44
CA MET A 30 -6.05 -16.11 2.46
C MET A 30 -6.19 -14.76 3.15
N THR A 31 -5.47 -13.73 2.68
CA THR A 31 -5.47 -12.38 3.26
C THR A 31 -5.72 -11.34 2.17
N GLY A 32 -6.53 -10.34 2.46
CA GLY A 32 -6.88 -9.27 1.53
C GLY A 32 -6.70 -7.91 2.18
N ALA A 33 -6.21 -6.93 1.41
CA ALA A 33 -5.81 -5.63 1.95
C ALA A 33 -6.20 -4.45 1.05
N MET A 34 -5.85 -3.24 1.52
CA MET A 34 -6.08 -1.98 0.82
C MET A 34 -5.18 -1.75 -0.40
N ASP A 35 -4.19 -2.62 -0.63
CA ASP A 35 -3.42 -2.66 -1.88
C ASP A 35 -4.21 -3.30 -3.04
N SER A 36 -5.47 -3.67 -2.82
CA SER A 36 -6.35 -4.38 -3.78
C SER A 36 -5.88 -5.81 -4.09
N VAL A 37 -4.98 -6.35 -3.27
CA VAL A 37 -4.40 -7.68 -3.45
C VAL A 37 -5.03 -8.69 -2.51
N ALA A 38 -5.30 -9.90 -3.03
CA ALA A 38 -5.49 -11.09 -2.22
C ALA A 38 -4.22 -11.96 -2.27
N ARG A 39 -3.77 -12.49 -1.12
CA ARG A 39 -2.57 -13.32 -0.98
C ARG A 39 -2.91 -14.64 -0.33
N LEU A 40 -2.33 -15.73 -0.85
CA LEU A 40 -2.35 -17.04 -0.19
C LEU A 40 -1.05 -17.34 0.55
N TRP A 41 -1.19 -17.93 1.72
CA TRP A 41 -0.10 -18.33 2.61
C TRP A 41 -0.26 -19.80 2.94
N LEU A 42 0.78 -20.57 2.65
CA LEU A 42 0.81 -22.00 2.92
C LEU A 42 1.62 -22.26 4.19
N ARG A 43 1.15 -23.16 5.05
CA ARG A 43 1.92 -23.61 6.19
C ARG A 43 3.16 -24.35 5.69
N ASP A 44 4.31 -23.92 6.16
CA ASP A 44 5.59 -24.50 5.80
C ASP A 44 5.72 -25.88 6.44
N SER A 45 5.65 -26.92 5.61
CA SER A 45 5.80 -28.32 6.04
C SER A 45 7.19 -28.63 6.64
N SER A 46 8.20 -27.80 6.36
CA SER A 46 9.54 -27.91 6.97
C SER A 46 9.65 -27.19 8.31
N SER A 47 8.67 -26.35 8.64
CA SER A 47 8.65 -25.58 9.88
C SER A 47 8.22 -26.43 11.06
N THR A 48 9.09 -26.54 12.05
CA THR A 48 8.82 -27.24 13.32
C THR A 48 7.80 -26.52 14.20
N ILE A 49 7.69 -25.19 14.02
CA ILE A 49 6.70 -24.34 14.69
C ILE A 49 5.41 -24.16 13.88
N GLY A 50 5.37 -24.70 12.65
CA GLY A 50 4.23 -24.58 11.74
C GLY A 50 3.99 -23.14 11.26
N SER A 51 5.03 -22.38 10.96
CA SER A 51 4.93 -21.04 10.36
C SER A 51 4.31 -21.08 8.96
N PHE A 52 3.84 -19.94 8.46
CA PHE A 52 3.34 -19.82 7.08
C PHE A 52 4.38 -19.14 6.19
N VAL A 53 4.36 -19.49 4.90
CA VAL A 53 5.16 -18.87 3.83
C VAL A 53 4.22 -18.36 2.74
N ALA A 54 4.60 -17.24 2.11
CA ALA A 54 3.86 -16.72 0.96
C ALA A 54 3.96 -17.72 -0.21
N MET A 55 2.85 -17.98 -0.87
CA MET A 55 2.86 -18.75 -2.10
C MET A 55 3.27 -17.84 -3.27
N GLU A 56 4.43 -18.09 -3.89
CA GLU A 56 4.97 -17.26 -4.99
C GLU A 56 3.98 -17.12 -6.17
N SER A 57 3.17 -18.15 -6.43
CA SER A 57 2.19 -18.17 -7.52
C SER A 57 0.81 -17.61 -7.17
N ALA A 58 0.58 -17.11 -5.94
CA ALA A 58 -0.76 -16.79 -5.44
C ALA A 58 -0.88 -15.39 -4.83
N VAL A 59 -0.28 -14.40 -5.51
CA VAL A 59 -0.62 -13.00 -5.36
C VAL A 59 -1.64 -12.66 -6.45
N ILE A 60 -2.86 -12.31 -6.04
CA ILE A 60 -4.01 -12.19 -6.93
C ILE A 60 -4.40 -10.71 -7.03
N PHE A 61 -4.19 -10.15 -8.22
CA PHE A 61 -4.51 -8.77 -8.59
C PHE A 61 -5.78 -8.74 -9.47
N ASP A 62 -6.89 -9.22 -8.92
CA ASP A 62 -8.14 -9.33 -9.69
C ASP A 62 -9.12 -8.21 -9.34
N HIS A 63 -8.97 -7.54 -8.20
CA HIS A 63 -9.84 -6.44 -7.78
C HIS A 63 -9.27 -5.06 -8.14
N GLU A 64 -10.15 -4.12 -8.46
CA GLU A 64 -9.80 -2.72 -8.82
C GLU A 64 -9.75 -1.78 -7.59
N HIS A 65 -10.09 -2.32 -6.41
CA HIS A 65 -10.07 -1.61 -5.14
C HIS A 65 -9.85 -2.60 -3.99
N TRP A 66 -9.65 -2.07 -2.78
CA TRP A 66 -9.45 -2.80 -1.52
C TRP A 66 -10.25 -4.09 -1.42
N VAL A 67 -9.56 -5.19 -1.07
CA VAL A 67 -10.19 -6.48 -0.79
C VAL A 67 -10.64 -6.49 0.66
N THR A 68 -11.93 -6.30 0.89
CA THR A 68 -12.52 -5.99 2.20
C THR A 68 -13.20 -7.17 2.88
N ALA A 69 -13.51 -8.24 2.15
CA ALA A 69 -14.14 -9.43 2.72
C ALA A 69 -13.60 -10.70 2.05
N SER A 70 -13.57 -11.79 2.79
CA SER A 70 -13.27 -13.11 2.26
C SER A 70 -14.03 -14.20 2.99
N VAL A 71 -14.23 -15.34 2.32
CA VAL A 71 -14.78 -16.55 2.94
C VAL A 71 -14.24 -17.80 2.24
N ALA A 72 -13.98 -18.87 3.00
CA ALA A 72 -13.60 -20.17 2.46
C ALA A 72 -14.80 -20.88 1.80
N LEU A 73 -14.57 -21.56 0.67
CA LEU A 73 -15.56 -22.34 -0.07
C LEU A 73 -15.32 -23.85 0.06
N GLU A 74 -16.28 -24.67 -0.34
CA GLU A 74 -16.05 -26.12 -0.43
C GLU A 74 -14.94 -26.46 -1.44
N GLY A 75 -14.24 -27.58 -1.20
CA GLY A 75 -13.14 -28.02 -2.06
C GLY A 75 -11.82 -27.25 -1.90
N GLY A 76 -11.73 -26.34 -0.91
CA GLY A 76 -10.51 -25.60 -0.59
C GLY A 76 -10.34 -24.28 -1.34
N GLY A 77 -11.33 -23.87 -2.14
CA GLY A 77 -11.39 -22.55 -2.77
C GLY A 77 -11.83 -21.44 -1.80
N PHE A 78 -11.99 -20.23 -2.32
CA PHE A 78 -12.40 -19.07 -1.54
C PHE A 78 -13.12 -18.03 -2.40
N ALA A 79 -13.83 -17.12 -1.74
CA ALA A 79 -14.42 -15.95 -2.36
C ALA A 79 -13.85 -14.68 -1.72
N THR A 80 -13.74 -13.61 -2.52
CA THR A 80 -13.34 -12.28 -2.06
C THR A 80 -14.37 -11.23 -2.46
N GLY A 81 -14.62 -10.27 -1.58
CA GLY A 81 -15.45 -9.09 -1.81
C GLY A 81 -14.61 -7.83 -1.69
N SER A 82 -14.91 -6.83 -2.51
CA SER A 82 -14.13 -5.61 -2.60
C SER A 82 -14.98 -4.35 -2.64
N MET A 83 -14.33 -3.23 -2.33
CA MET A 83 -14.84 -1.89 -2.57
C MET A 83 -15.12 -1.59 -4.05
N ASP A 84 -14.60 -2.40 -4.98
CA ASP A 84 -14.96 -2.38 -6.40
C ASP A 84 -16.38 -2.92 -6.69
N LYS A 85 -17.12 -3.28 -5.64
CA LYS A 85 -18.52 -3.75 -5.63
C LYS A 85 -18.71 -5.19 -6.12
N ASN A 86 -17.65 -5.87 -6.52
CA ASN A 86 -17.73 -7.23 -7.07
C ASN A 86 -17.32 -8.28 -6.04
N ILE A 87 -17.81 -9.51 -6.26
CA ILE A 87 -17.39 -10.70 -5.53
C ILE A 87 -16.77 -11.66 -6.54
N ARG A 88 -15.56 -12.15 -6.27
CA ARG A 88 -14.83 -13.09 -7.14
C ARG A 88 -14.66 -14.42 -6.43
N LEU A 89 -14.78 -15.52 -7.18
CA LEU A 89 -14.65 -16.89 -6.68
C LEU A 89 -13.39 -17.54 -7.26
N PHE A 90 -12.59 -18.14 -6.40
CA PHE A 90 -11.29 -18.73 -6.71
C PHE A 90 -11.21 -20.17 -6.23
N ASP A 91 -10.49 -21.00 -6.99
CA ASP A 91 -10.10 -22.33 -6.53
C ASP A 91 -8.95 -22.26 -5.51
N ALA A 92 -8.50 -23.42 -5.02
CA ALA A 92 -7.43 -23.52 -4.04
C ALA A 92 -6.06 -23.04 -4.57
N GLN A 93 -5.92 -22.89 -5.90
CA GLN A 93 -4.72 -22.41 -6.57
C GLN A 93 -4.79 -20.91 -6.87
N GLY A 94 -5.88 -20.24 -6.48
CA GLY A 94 -6.07 -18.82 -6.72
C GLY A 94 -6.52 -18.48 -8.14
N GLN A 95 -7.01 -19.44 -8.92
CA GLN A 95 -7.57 -19.18 -10.24
C GLN A 95 -9.05 -18.80 -10.13
N ARG A 96 -9.43 -17.67 -10.73
CA ARG A 96 -10.82 -17.21 -10.73
C ARG A 96 -11.67 -18.11 -11.63
N TYR A 97 -12.75 -18.67 -11.07
CA TYR A 97 -13.74 -19.43 -11.84
C TYR A 97 -15.14 -18.78 -11.82
N GLY A 98 -15.37 -17.77 -10.98
CA GLY A 98 -16.68 -17.13 -10.86
C GLY A 98 -16.59 -15.64 -10.55
N LEU A 99 -17.64 -14.92 -10.93
CA LEU A 99 -17.84 -13.50 -10.66
C LEU A 99 -19.31 -13.28 -10.33
N LEU A 100 -19.60 -12.64 -9.20
CA LEU A 100 -20.95 -12.27 -8.80
C LEU A 100 -21.04 -10.73 -8.83
N GLN A 101 -21.91 -10.22 -9.69
CA GLN A 101 -22.10 -8.79 -9.90
C GLN A 101 -23.53 -8.38 -9.52
N GLY A 102 -23.66 -7.16 -9.00
CA GLY A 102 -24.95 -6.53 -8.79
C GLY A 102 -25.03 -5.58 -7.60
N HIS A 103 -24.09 -5.64 -6.66
CA HIS A 103 -23.99 -4.64 -5.59
C HIS A 103 -23.68 -3.26 -6.15
N GLU A 104 -24.23 -2.21 -5.53
CA GLU A 104 -24.03 -0.81 -5.96
C GLU A 104 -22.96 -0.08 -5.14
N GLY A 105 -22.53 -0.70 -4.03
CA GLY A 105 -21.51 -0.24 -3.11
C GLY A 105 -20.53 -1.36 -2.74
N GLY A 106 -19.46 -1.00 -2.03
CA GLY A 106 -18.39 -1.93 -1.68
C GLY A 106 -18.86 -3.11 -0.82
N VAL A 107 -18.38 -4.32 -1.14
CA VAL A 107 -18.75 -5.56 -0.43
C VAL A 107 -17.86 -5.74 0.79
N ILE A 108 -18.45 -5.69 1.99
CA ILE A 108 -17.70 -5.65 3.26
C ILE A 108 -17.88 -6.89 4.14
N SER A 109 -18.75 -7.81 3.75
CA SER A 109 -18.99 -9.04 4.50
C SER A 109 -19.37 -10.16 3.56
N LEU A 110 -18.80 -11.34 3.79
CA LEU A 110 -19.12 -12.58 3.09
C LEU A 110 -19.36 -13.69 4.13
N ALA A 111 -20.34 -14.53 3.85
CA ALA A 111 -20.63 -15.75 4.62
C ALA A 111 -21.20 -16.84 3.69
N LEU A 112 -21.34 -18.05 4.22
CA LEU A 112 -22.00 -19.16 3.52
C LEU A 112 -23.30 -19.56 4.23
N SER A 113 -24.23 -20.12 3.47
CA SER A 113 -25.32 -20.92 4.04
C SER A 113 -24.77 -22.19 4.71
N THR A 114 -25.56 -22.78 5.60
CA THR A 114 -25.19 -24.01 6.33
C THR A 114 -24.87 -25.18 5.41
N ASP A 115 -25.60 -25.29 4.29
CA ASP A 115 -25.36 -26.31 3.26
C ASP A 115 -24.24 -25.95 2.28
N LYS A 116 -23.62 -24.76 2.46
CA LYS A 116 -22.53 -24.20 1.65
C LYS A 116 -22.81 -24.05 0.16
N LYS A 117 -24.08 -24.13 -0.25
CA LYS A 117 -24.50 -23.94 -1.64
C LYS A 117 -24.78 -22.49 -1.99
N LEU A 118 -25.01 -21.65 -0.98
CA LEU A 118 -25.29 -20.24 -1.16
C LEU A 118 -24.18 -19.41 -0.54
N LEU A 119 -23.75 -18.40 -1.29
CA LEU A 119 -22.91 -17.33 -0.78
C LEU A 119 -23.79 -16.16 -0.35
N LEU A 120 -23.47 -15.59 0.80
CA LEU A 120 -24.15 -14.45 1.39
C LEU A 120 -23.18 -13.28 1.36
N SER A 121 -23.66 -12.11 0.97
CA SER A 121 -22.84 -10.89 0.98
C SER A 121 -23.56 -9.74 1.64
N GLY A 122 -22.80 -8.84 2.24
CA GLY A 122 -23.27 -7.55 2.77
C GLY A 122 -22.43 -6.41 2.23
N SER A 123 -23.07 -5.28 1.92
CA SER A 123 -22.45 -4.17 1.19
C SER A 123 -22.76 -2.81 1.82
N TRP A 124 -21.92 -1.83 1.49
CA TRP A 124 -22.17 -0.40 1.70
C TRP A 124 -23.40 0.14 0.99
N ASP A 125 -24.01 -0.60 0.05
CA ASP A 125 -25.27 -0.21 -0.60
C ASP A 125 -26.52 -0.38 0.28
N GLY A 126 -26.39 -0.75 1.55
CA GLY A 126 -27.54 -0.96 2.43
C GLY A 126 -28.20 -2.32 2.28
N THR A 127 -27.67 -3.21 1.44
CA THR A 127 -28.27 -4.52 1.16
C THR A 127 -27.37 -5.68 1.57
N ALA A 128 -28.01 -6.77 1.97
CA ALA A 128 -27.40 -8.09 1.88
C ALA A 128 -27.96 -8.85 0.68
N ARG A 129 -27.18 -9.77 0.10
CA ARG A 129 -27.61 -10.57 -1.04
C ARG A 129 -27.32 -12.05 -0.84
N VAL A 130 -28.17 -12.88 -1.43
CA VAL A 130 -28.05 -14.34 -1.45
C VAL A 130 -27.75 -14.77 -2.88
N TRP A 131 -26.67 -15.53 -3.06
CA TRP A 131 -26.16 -15.95 -4.35
C TRP A 131 -26.12 -17.47 -4.43
N SER A 132 -26.52 -18.03 -5.56
CA SER A 132 -26.31 -19.45 -5.85
C SER A 132 -24.86 -19.64 -6.31
N LEU A 133 -24.10 -20.51 -5.64
CA LEU A 133 -22.75 -20.88 -6.10
C LEU A 133 -22.77 -21.82 -7.32
N GLU A 134 -23.90 -22.49 -7.58
CA GLU A 134 -24.09 -23.35 -8.75
C GLU A 134 -24.37 -22.54 -10.02
N THR A 135 -25.26 -21.55 -9.94
CA THR A 135 -25.69 -20.77 -11.11
C THR A 135 -24.99 -19.41 -11.23
N LEU A 136 -24.26 -18.99 -10.18
CA LEU A 136 -23.63 -17.67 -10.04
C LEU A 136 -24.62 -16.49 -10.15
N GLN A 137 -25.89 -16.73 -9.83
CA GLN A 137 -26.95 -15.73 -9.88
C GLN A 137 -27.34 -15.22 -8.49
N CYS A 138 -27.72 -13.95 -8.42
CA CYS A 138 -28.37 -13.38 -7.25
C CYS A 138 -29.79 -13.95 -7.15
N LEU A 139 -30.06 -14.70 -6.09
CA LEU A 139 -31.38 -15.27 -5.82
C LEU A 139 -32.27 -14.29 -5.08
N GLN A 140 -31.70 -13.51 -4.15
CA GLN A 140 -32.44 -12.59 -3.30
C GLN A 140 -31.61 -11.36 -2.93
N ILE A 141 -32.31 -10.23 -2.76
CA ILE A 141 -31.79 -8.98 -2.22
C ILE A 141 -32.57 -8.71 -0.93
N LEU A 142 -31.85 -8.49 0.17
CA LEU A 142 -32.38 -8.24 1.51
C LEU A 142 -32.20 -6.76 1.84
N PRO A 143 -33.24 -5.92 1.67
CA PRO A 143 -33.11 -4.48 1.77
C PRO A 143 -33.35 -3.95 3.19
N GLY A 144 -33.10 -2.65 3.34
CA GLY A 144 -33.66 -1.84 4.41
C GLY A 144 -32.70 -1.56 5.56
N HIS A 145 -31.43 -1.97 5.47
CA HIS A 145 -30.39 -1.22 6.15
C HIS A 145 -30.06 0.02 5.31
N GLU A 146 -29.56 1.06 5.97
CA GLU A 146 -29.32 2.35 5.31
C GLU A 146 -27.87 2.54 4.85
N ASN A 147 -26.99 1.64 5.28
CA ASN A 147 -25.56 1.71 5.03
C ASN A 147 -24.94 0.30 5.13
N GLY A 148 -23.61 0.22 5.29
CA GLY A 148 -22.85 -1.02 5.43
C GLY A 148 -23.56 -2.15 6.17
N VAL A 149 -23.59 -3.33 5.54
CA VAL A 149 -24.22 -4.53 6.08
C VAL A 149 -23.19 -5.62 6.33
N CYS A 150 -23.19 -6.22 7.51
CA CYS A 150 -22.55 -7.52 7.78
C CYS A 150 -23.60 -8.64 7.78
N VAL A 151 -23.23 -9.86 7.37
CA VAL A 151 -24.17 -10.98 7.16
C VAL A 151 -23.64 -12.29 7.75
N LEU A 152 -24.56 -13.12 8.25
CA LEU A 152 -24.29 -14.47 8.76
C LEU A 152 -25.45 -15.43 8.43
N GLY A 153 -25.11 -16.63 7.98
CA GLY A 153 -26.05 -17.75 7.89
C GLY A 153 -26.12 -18.53 9.21
N LEU A 154 -27.34 -18.85 9.67
CA LEU A 154 -27.56 -19.62 10.89
C LEU A 154 -27.78 -21.12 10.59
N PRO A 155 -27.50 -22.03 11.54
CA PRO A 155 -27.62 -23.48 11.31
C PRO A 155 -29.02 -23.98 10.95
N ASP A 156 -30.06 -23.23 11.33
CA ASP A 156 -31.46 -23.54 10.97
C ASP A 156 -31.81 -23.10 9.53
N GLY A 157 -30.88 -22.45 8.81
CA GLY A 157 -31.03 -21.91 7.46
C GLY A 157 -31.61 -20.50 7.40
N SER A 158 -31.92 -19.88 8.55
CA SER A 158 -32.23 -18.45 8.63
C SER A 158 -30.96 -17.60 8.52
N LEU A 159 -31.11 -16.28 8.31
CA LEU A 159 -29.98 -15.36 8.22
C LEU A 159 -30.08 -14.25 9.27
N VAL A 160 -28.93 -13.73 9.67
CA VAL A 160 -28.82 -12.50 10.47
C VAL A 160 -27.98 -11.48 9.71
N THR A 161 -28.38 -10.22 9.78
CA THR A 161 -27.63 -9.09 9.21
C THR A 161 -27.47 -7.99 10.25
N GLY A 162 -26.34 -7.29 10.25
CA GLY A 162 -26.06 -6.14 11.12
C GLY A 162 -25.77 -4.88 10.31
N SER A 163 -26.24 -3.74 10.82
CA SER A 163 -26.06 -2.42 10.20
C SER A 163 -24.89 -1.67 10.82
N THR A 164 -24.11 -0.99 9.97
CA THR A 164 -23.15 0.02 10.42
C THR A 164 -23.82 1.35 10.80
N GLY A 165 -25.12 1.47 10.62
CA GLY A 165 -25.92 2.64 10.97
C GLY A 165 -26.03 3.69 9.87
N GLN A 166 -27.03 4.56 10.02
CA GLN A 166 -27.34 5.70 9.18
C GLN A 166 -26.62 6.95 9.70
N GLN A 167 -26.02 7.74 8.80
CA GLN A 167 -25.58 9.09 9.15
C GLN A 167 -26.80 10.00 9.36
N VAL A 168 -26.96 10.54 10.56
CA VAL A 168 -28.01 11.50 10.94
C VAL A 168 -27.33 12.75 11.50
N GLY A 169 -27.18 13.77 10.65
CA GLY A 169 -26.39 14.96 10.98
C GLY A 169 -24.93 14.59 11.27
N ASN A 170 -24.43 14.92 12.46
CA ASN A 170 -23.06 14.63 12.90
C ASN A 170 -22.95 13.33 13.73
N SER A 171 -23.99 12.50 13.75
CA SER A 171 -23.99 11.25 14.50
C SER A 171 -24.37 10.10 13.60
N VAL A 172 -23.87 8.91 13.91
CA VAL A 172 -24.39 7.68 13.31
C VAL A 172 -25.46 7.13 14.25
N ALA A 173 -26.61 6.76 13.70
CA ALA A 173 -27.71 6.13 14.42
C ALA A 173 -28.11 4.82 13.72
N ASP A 174 -29.13 4.15 14.23
CA ASP A 174 -29.77 3.00 13.57
C ASP A 174 -28.94 1.70 13.42
N PHE A 175 -28.35 1.25 14.52
CA PHE A 175 -27.55 0.03 14.61
C PHE A 175 -28.42 -1.22 14.79
N LYS A 176 -29.06 -1.63 13.71
CA LYS A 176 -30.02 -2.75 13.71
C LYS A 176 -29.36 -4.09 13.43
N LEU A 177 -29.71 -5.10 14.21
CA LEU A 177 -29.65 -6.51 13.79
C LEU A 177 -31.01 -6.90 13.19
N ARG A 178 -31.02 -7.62 12.08
CA ARG A 178 -32.23 -8.14 11.43
C ARG A 178 -32.12 -9.63 11.17
N PHE A 179 -33.21 -10.33 11.47
CA PHE A 179 -33.36 -11.78 11.26
C PHE A 179 -34.26 -12.04 10.06
N TRP A 180 -33.85 -12.98 9.22
CA TRP A 180 -34.52 -13.31 7.98
C TRP A 180 -34.88 -14.79 7.98
N ALA A 181 -36.15 -15.10 7.77
CA ALA A 181 -36.65 -16.47 7.77
C ALA A 181 -35.97 -17.33 6.69
N LYS A 182 -35.79 -18.62 7.01
CA LYS A 182 -35.34 -19.62 6.04
C LYS A 182 -36.24 -19.64 4.80
N ASP A 183 -35.64 -19.84 3.63
CA ASP A 183 -36.24 -20.02 2.29
C ASP A 183 -36.99 -18.80 1.73
N THR A 184 -37.82 -18.14 2.55
CA THR A 184 -38.59 -16.96 2.15
C THR A 184 -37.80 -15.66 2.27
N TYR A 185 -36.77 -15.65 3.12
CA TYR A 185 -36.00 -14.46 3.50
C TYR A 185 -36.87 -13.27 3.90
N ALA A 186 -38.03 -13.55 4.50
CA ALA A 186 -38.87 -12.52 5.09
C ALA A 186 -38.24 -12.01 6.40
N LEU A 187 -38.25 -10.69 6.61
CA LEU A 187 -37.80 -10.09 7.87
C LEU A 187 -38.72 -10.53 9.02
N THR A 188 -38.18 -11.23 10.01
CA THR A 188 -38.95 -11.77 11.15
C THR A 188 -38.77 -10.96 12.42
N LYS A 189 -37.59 -10.37 12.63
CA LYS A 189 -37.22 -9.69 13.88
C LYS A 189 -36.15 -8.65 13.64
N THR A 190 -36.22 -7.55 14.39
CA THR A 190 -35.20 -6.50 14.45
C THR A 190 -34.80 -6.25 15.91
N LEU A 191 -33.50 -6.16 16.18
CA LEU A 191 -32.94 -5.77 17.48
C LEU A 191 -32.13 -4.49 17.35
N THR A 192 -32.11 -3.68 18.41
CA THR A 192 -31.46 -2.35 18.45
C THR A 192 -30.69 -2.15 19.76
N ASP A 193 -30.04 -3.21 20.24
CA ASP A 193 -29.37 -3.23 21.54
C ASP A 193 -27.87 -2.88 21.47
N HIS A 194 -27.29 -2.80 20.27
CA HIS A 194 -26.01 -2.12 20.06
C HIS A 194 -26.19 -0.61 19.97
N ARG A 195 -25.24 0.13 20.53
CA ARG A 195 -25.18 1.60 20.53
C ARG A 195 -24.16 2.17 19.54
N GLY A 196 -23.60 1.31 18.70
CA GLY A 196 -22.63 1.69 17.66
C GLY A 196 -22.73 0.78 16.45
N PRO A 197 -22.03 1.15 15.35
CA PRO A 197 -21.95 0.34 14.14
C PRO A 197 -21.62 -1.13 14.43
N ILE A 198 -22.43 -2.05 13.92
CA ILE A 198 -22.18 -3.49 14.04
C ILE A 198 -21.22 -3.90 12.93
N ARG A 199 -20.11 -4.56 13.28
CA ARG A 199 -19.00 -4.81 12.35
C ARG A 199 -18.91 -6.25 11.87
N GLN A 200 -19.02 -7.21 12.77
CA GLN A 200 -18.91 -8.62 12.42
C GLN A 200 -19.89 -9.48 13.23
N LEU A 201 -20.33 -10.55 12.57
CA LEU A 201 -21.11 -11.63 13.13
C LEU A 201 -20.31 -12.92 12.96
N ALA A 202 -20.29 -13.79 13.98
CA ALA A 202 -19.65 -15.10 13.89
C ALA A 202 -20.51 -16.16 14.60
N LEU A 203 -20.59 -17.37 14.02
CA LEU A 203 -21.27 -18.48 14.66
C LEU A 203 -20.52 -18.97 15.89
N VAL A 204 -21.26 -19.27 16.95
CA VAL A 204 -20.76 -20.01 18.10
C VAL A 204 -21.35 -21.41 18.02
N PRO A 205 -20.55 -22.43 17.69
CA PRO A 205 -21.04 -23.79 17.49
C PRO A 205 -21.91 -24.27 18.66
N ASP A 206 -23.02 -24.93 18.33
CA ASP A 206 -24.00 -25.52 19.26
C ASP A 206 -24.64 -24.56 20.28
N LEU A 207 -24.43 -23.24 20.17
CA LEU A 207 -24.94 -22.25 21.11
C LEU A 207 -25.72 -21.11 20.43
N GLY A 208 -25.14 -20.49 19.40
CA GLY A 208 -25.77 -19.37 18.68
C GLY A 208 -24.78 -18.56 17.86
N PHE A 209 -24.70 -17.25 18.10
CA PHE A 209 -23.79 -16.37 17.38
C PHE A 209 -23.32 -15.20 18.26
N VAL A 210 -22.21 -14.59 17.86
CA VAL A 210 -21.66 -13.39 18.48
C VAL A 210 -21.75 -12.21 17.53
N SER A 211 -22.03 -11.03 18.06
CA SER A 211 -21.96 -9.75 17.33
C SER A 211 -20.99 -8.79 18.00
N CYS A 212 -20.15 -8.11 17.22
CA CYS A 212 -19.25 -7.07 17.72
C CYS A 212 -19.55 -5.70 17.10
N SER A 213 -19.21 -4.63 17.83
CA SER A 213 -19.61 -3.29 17.47
C SER A 213 -18.59 -2.21 17.89
N ASN A 214 -18.66 -1.08 17.20
CA ASN A 214 -17.91 0.14 17.50
C ASN A 214 -18.27 0.75 18.86
N ASP A 215 -19.35 0.33 19.53
CA ASP A 215 -19.63 0.72 20.92
C ASP A 215 -18.78 -0.02 21.96
N GLY A 216 -17.79 -0.81 21.54
CA GLY A 216 -16.93 -1.58 22.42
C GLY A 216 -17.51 -2.93 22.84
N SER A 217 -18.77 -3.19 22.52
CA SER A 217 -19.47 -4.37 23.01
C SER A 217 -19.34 -5.57 22.07
N ILE A 218 -19.23 -6.74 22.70
CA ILE A 218 -19.33 -8.05 22.06
C ILE A 218 -20.49 -8.76 22.76
N LYS A 219 -21.48 -9.23 22.00
CA LYS A 219 -22.69 -9.85 22.56
C LYS A 219 -22.81 -11.28 22.05
N LEU A 220 -22.66 -12.24 22.96
CA LEU A 220 -22.94 -13.65 22.71
C LEU A 220 -24.45 -13.88 22.82
N ARG A 221 -25.04 -14.50 21.80
CA ARG A 221 -26.48 -14.64 21.66
C ARG A 221 -26.87 -16.06 21.28
N THR A 222 -28.06 -16.48 21.66
CA THR A 222 -28.76 -17.62 21.07
C THR A 222 -29.18 -17.31 19.62
N LEU A 223 -29.59 -18.34 18.88
CA LEU A 223 -30.05 -18.19 17.49
C LEU A 223 -31.27 -17.28 17.32
N ASP A 224 -32.13 -17.14 18.34
CA ASP A 224 -33.25 -16.19 18.32
C ASP A 224 -32.85 -14.75 18.71
N GLY A 225 -31.57 -14.52 19.02
CA GLY A 225 -31.00 -13.22 19.34
C GLY A 225 -31.01 -12.84 20.82
N THR A 226 -31.43 -13.74 21.71
CA THR A 226 -31.36 -13.51 23.17
C THR A 226 -29.90 -13.44 23.62
N VAL A 227 -29.53 -12.38 24.34
CA VAL A 227 -28.15 -12.19 24.84
C VAL A 227 -27.88 -13.14 26.01
N LEU A 228 -26.85 -13.98 25.87
CA LEU A 228 -26.35 -14.90 26.88
C LEU A 228 -25.22 -14.29 27.71
N ALA A 229 -24.32 -13.56 27.06
CA ALA A 229 -23.21 -12.85 27.70
C ALA A 229 -22.88 -11.57 26.94
N SER A 230 -22.35 -10.58 27.64
CA SER A 230 -21.82 -9.35 27.04
C SER A 230 -20.42 -9.10 27.57
N MET A 231 -19.48 -8.88 26.65
CA MET A 231 -18.12 -8.44 26.95
C MET A 231 -18.00 -6.98 26.48
N GLU A 232 -17.28 -6.18 27.24
CA GLU A 232 -17.12 -4.75 26.96
C GLU A 232 -15.63 -4.43 26.92
N HIS A 233 -15.17 -3.80 25.83
CA HIS A 233 -13.83 -3.25 25.77
C HIS A 233 -13.65 -2.18 26.86
N PRO A 234 -12.49 -2.14 27.54
CA PRO A 234 -12.19 -1.11 28.53
C PRO A 234 -12.30 0.30 27.92
N LEU A 235 -12.74 1.26 28.74
CA LEU A 235 -12.78 2.66 28.35
C LEU A 235 -11.38 3.26 28.38
N ASN A 236 -11.07 4.09 27.39
CA ASN A 236 -9.88 4.93 27.38
C ASN A 236 -10.01 6.10 28.40
N ALA A 237 -8.99 6.96 28.47
CA ALA A 237 -8.97 8.10 29.40
C ALA A 237 -10.11 9.10 29.17
N GLU A 238 -10.72 9.12 27.98
CA GLU A 238 -11.87 9.95 27.62
C GLU A 238 -13.21 9.28 27.96
N GLY A 239 -13.19 8.08 28.55
CA GLY A 239 -14.39 7.31 28.83
C GLY A 239 -15.02 6.67 27.58
N LYS A 240 -14.27 6.53 26.47
CA LYS A 240 -14.74 5.90 25.23
C LYS A 240 -14.13 4.51 25.06
N PRO A 241 -14.89 3.49 24.62
CA PRO A 241 -14.32 2.20 24.31
C PRO A 241 -13.60 2.21 22.97
N GLY A 242 -12.63 1.31 22.80
CA GLY A 242 -12.09 0.99 21.47
C GLY A 242 -13.15 0.36 20.57
N PHE A 243 -13.13 0.70 19.27
CA PHE A 243 -14.06 0.11 18.33
C PHE A 243 -13.72 -1.35 18.08
N VAL A 244 -14.67 -2.26 18.32
CA VAL A 244 -14.47 -3.68 18.00
C VAL A 244 -14.83 -3.91 16.53
N LEU A 245 -13.81 -4.17 15.72
CA LEU A 245 -13.92 -4.27 14.26
C LEU A 245 -14.02 -5.72 13.78
N GLY A 246 -13.52 -6.67 14.57
CA GLY A 246 -13.67 -8.09 14.26
C GLY A 246 -13.80 -8.97 15.49
N VAL A 247 -14.38 -10.16 15.29
CA VAL A 247 -14.52 -11.19 16.32
C VAL A 247 -14.46 -12.59 15.71
N CYS A 248 -13.77 -13.51 16.38
CA CYS A 248 -13.78 -14.93 16.03
C CYS A 248 -13.99 -15.82 17.26
N VAL A 249 -14.39 -17.07 17.01
CA VAL A 249 -14.59 -18.10 18.03
C VAL A 249 -13.55 -19.18 17.81
N LEU A 250 -12.76 -19.48 18.84
CA LEU A 250 -11.74 -20.52 18.81
C LEU A 250 -12.36 -21.90 19.10
N SER A 251 -11.65 -22.96 18.74
CA SER A 251 -12.11 -24.35 18.93
C SER A 251 -12.30 -24.75 20.40
N ASN A 252 -11.67 -24.03 21.33
CA ASN A 252 -11.85 -24.20 22.78
C ASN A 252 -13.03 -23.38 23.34
N GLY A 253 -13.80 -22.70 22.48
CA GLY A 253 -14.93 -21.85 22.86
C GLY A 253 -14.56 -20.42 23.25
N PHE A 254 -13.28 -20.07 23.33
CA PHE A 254 -12.86 -18.70 23.62
C PHE A 254 -13.20 -17.78 22.46
N LEU A 255 -13.48 -16.53 22.78
CA LEU A 255 -13.71 -15.47 21.80
C LEU A 255 -12.46 -14.62 21.69
N VAL A 256 -12.10 -14.19 20.47
CA VAL A 256 -11.05 -13.19 20.29
C VAL A 256 -11.61 -12.00 19.53
N SER A 257 -11.44 -10.81 20.07
CA SER A 257 -11.80 -9.56 19.41
C SER A 257 -10.58 -8.85 18.84
N ALA A 258 -10.77 -8.17 17.72
CA ALA A 258 -9.83 -7.25 17.10
C ALA A 258 -10.41 -5.83 17.14
N SER A 259 -9.61 -4.86 17.56
CA SER A 259 -10.08 -3.50 17.84
C SER A 259 -9.15 -2.41 17.31
N GLU A 260 -9.75 -1.27 17.00
CA GLU A 260 -9.08 -0.04 16.57
C GLU A 260 -8.13 0.51 17.64
N ASP A 261 -8.40 0.23 18.92
CA ASP A 261 -7.53 0.58 20.06
C ASP A 261 -6.18 -0.18 20.09
N CYS A 262 -5.81 -0.80 18.98
CA CYS A 262 -4.57 -1.53 18.78
C CYS A 262 -4.45 -2.76 19.68
N THR A 263 -5.57 -3.41 20.00
CA THR A 263 -5.54 -4.62 20.82
C THR A 263 -6.34 -5.76 20.21
N ALA A 264 -5.81 -6.97 20.36
CA ALA A 264 -6.59 -8.18 20.33
C ALA A 264 -6.90 -8.62 21.77
N ARG A 265 -8.15 -9.02 22.07
CA ARG A 265 -8.52 -9.48 23.41
C ARG A 265 -9.13 -10.86 23.38
N VAL A 266 -8.64 -11.74 24.25
CA VAL A 266 -9.12 -13.12 24.42
C VAL A 266 -10.09 -13.16 25.59
N TRP A 267 -11.28 -13.69 25.36
CA TRP A 267 -12.37 -13.76 26.32
C TRP A 267 -12.78 -15.21 26.57
N SER A 268 -13.09 -15.53 27.82
CA SER A 268 -13.69 -16.81 28.16
C SER A 268 -15.13 -16.89 27.61
N PRO A 269 -15.70 -18.10 27.47
CA PRO A 269 -17.10 -18.27 27.04
C PRO A 269 -18.10 -17.56 27.97
N GLU A 270 -17.74 -17.41 29.25
CA GLU A 270 -18.54 -16.70 30.27
C GLU A 270 -18.38 -15.17 30.21
N GLY A 271 -17.51 -14.66 29.32
CA GLY A 271 -17.28 -13.24 29.09
C GLY A 271 -16.15 -12.61 29.92
N ALA A 272 -15.31 -13.41 30.60
CA ALA A 272 -14.17 -12.89 31.34
C ALA A 272 -12.99 -12.55 30.40
N LEU A 273 -12.38 -11.38 30.57
CA LEU A 273 -11.16 -11.02 29.84
C LEU A 273 -9.98 -11.87 30.35
N ILE A 274 -9.44 -12.72 29.48
CA ILE A 274 -8.32 -13.62 29.79
C ILE A 274 -6.98 -12.98 29.44
N GLN A 275 -6.90 -12.31 28.28
CA GLN A 275 -5.67 -11.72 27.79
C GLN A 275 -5.95 -10.49 26.92
N THR A 276 -5.09 -9.49 27.01
CA THR A 276 -4.99 -8.39 26.05
C THR A 276 -3.62 -8.47 25.36
N VAL A 277 -3.63 -8.42 24.03
CA VAL A 277 -2.43 -8.45 23.18
C VAL A 277 -2.37 -7.13 22.42
N GLU A 278 -1.45 -6.26 22.83
CA GLU A 278 -1.20 -4.97 22.18
C GLU A 278 -0.52 -5.16 20.82
N HIS A 279 -0.93 -4.39 19.82
CA HIS A 279 -0.40 -4.38 18.45
C HIS A 279 0.15 -2.99 18.09
N PRO A 280 1.03 -2.89 17.08
CA PRO A 280 1.59 -1.61 16.64
C PRO A 280 0.55 -0.63 16.05
N GLY A 281 -0.58 -1.14 15.56
CA GLY A 281 -1.64 -0.35 14.94
C GLY A 281 -3.03 -0.96 15.14
N GLY A 282 -4.05 -0.27 14.61
CA GLY A 282 -5.44 -0.71 14.69
C GLY A 282 -5.67 -2.05 14.00
N LEU A 283 -6.50 -2.90 14.59
CA LEU A 283 -6.84 -4.20 14.03
C LEU A 283 -8.18 -4.15 13.32
N TRP A 284 -8.21 -4.62 12.07
CA TRP A 284 -9.39 -4.57 11.22
C TRP A 284 -10.12 -5.89 11.06
N CYS A 285 -9.38 -6.99 11.14
CA CYS A 285 -9.92 -8.32 10.90
C CYS A 285 -9.20 -9.36 11.74
N ILE A 286 -9.92 -10.45 12.00
CA ILE A 286 -9.44 -11.58 12.78
C ILE A 286 -10.10 -12.86 12.30
N THR A 287 -9.36 -13.96 12.30
CA THR A 287 -9.92 -15.29 12.04
C THR A 287 -9.37 -16.30 13.05
N ALA A 288 -10.20 -17.28 13.43
CA ALA A 288 -9.74 -18.47 14.09
C ALA A 288 -9.07 -19.41 13.06
N LEU A 289 -8.10 -20.19 13.52
CA LEU A 289 -7.49 -21.29 12.78
C LEU A 289 -7.99 -22.62 13.34
N PRO A 290 -8.14 -23.69 12.52
CA PRO A 290 -8.77 -24.92 13.00
C PRO A 290 -7.91 -25.70 14.01
N ASN A 291 -6.62 -25.38 14.15
CA ASN A 291 -5.73 -25.90 15.18
C ASN A 291 -5.87 -25.18 16.55
N GLY A 292 -6.79 -24.23 16.70
CA GLY A 292 -7.02 -23.46 17.93
C GLY A 292 -6.19 -22.19 18.08
N ASP A 293 -5.39 -21.85 17.07
CA ASP A 293 -4.67 -20.58 16.94
C ASP A 293 -5.60 -19.50 16.34
N PHE A 294 -5.13 -18.26 16.24
CA PHE A 294 -5.85 -17.20 15.53
C PHE A 294 -4.90 -16.28 14.77
N ALA A 295 -5.43 -15.56 13.78
CA ALA A 295 -4.65 -14.59 13.01
C ALA A 295 -5.33 -13.21 13.01
N THR A 296 -4.54 -12.14 13.16
CA THR A 296 -5.01 -10.74 13.14
C THR A 296 -4.47 -10.01 11.92
N GLY A 297 -5.25 -9.06 11.39
CA GLY A 297 -4.84 -8.15 10.33
C GLY A 297 -4.80 -6.71 10.85
N CYS A 298 -3.68 -6.03 10.61
CA CYS A 298 -3.33 -4.77 11.25
C CYS A 298 -3.04 -3.66 10.21
N ASP A 299 -3.17 -2.40 10.65
CA ASP A 299 -2.83 -1.20 9.87
C ASP A 299 -1.38 -1.13 9.44
N ASP A 300 -0.49 -1.76 10.19
CA ASP A 300 0.94 -1.85 9.87
C ASP A 300 1.24 -2.81 8.70
N LYS A 301 0.19 -3.29 8.01
CA LYS A 301 0.25 -4.13 6.80
C LYS A 301 0.71 -5.57 7.07
N VAL A 302 0.78 -5.96 8.34
CA VAL A 302 1.26 -7.27 8.76
C VAL A 302 0.08 -8.12 9.26
N VAL A 303 0.08 -9.40 8.87
CA VAL A 303 -0.77 -10.42 9.48
C VAL A 303 0.02 -11.13 10.56
N ARG A 304 -0.57 -11.37 11.72
CA ARG A 304 0.11 -12.06 12.82
C ARG A 304 -0.66 -13.28 13.26
N VAL A 305 0.00 -14.41 13.33
CA VAL A 305 -0.57 -15.68 13.82
C VAL A 305 -0.17 -15.85 15.28
N PHE A 306 -1.14 -16.16 16.13
CA PHE A 306 -0.97 -16.34 17.57
C PHE A 306 -1.33 -17.76 18.00
N THR A 307 -0.49 -18.36 18.82
CA THR A 307 -0.61 -19.74 19.30
C THR A 307 -0.61 -19.79 20.83
N HIS A 308 -1.36 -20.72 21.40
CA HIS A 308 -1.31 -21.05 22.82
C HIS A 308 -0.38 -22.24 23.11
N ASP A 309 0.11 -22.91 22.06
CA ASP A 309 1.07 -23.99 22.15
C ASP A 309 2.49 -23.42 22.20
N ALA A 310 3.15 -23.57 23.35
CA ALA A 310 4.50 -23.10 23.59
C ALA A 310 5.52 -23.67 22.60
N ALA A 311 5.28 -24.86 22.04
CA ALA A 311 6.18 -25.46 21.04
C ALA A 311 6.11 -24.78 19.67
N ARG A 312 5.06 -23.99 19.42
CA ARG A 312 4.88 -23.22 18.18
C ARG A 312 5.20 -21.73 18.33
N VAL A 313 5.57 -21.26 19.52
CA VAL A 313 5.96 -19.85 19.69
C VAL A 313 7.33 -19.64 19.05
N ASP A 314 7.46 -18.62 18.19
CA ASP A 314 8.73 -18.23 17.61
C ASP A 314 9.34 -17.08 18.41
N PRO A 315 10.44 -17.31 19.15
CA PRO A 315 11.09 -16.25 19.94
C PRO A 315 11.50 -15.03 19.09
N ASN A 316 11.84 -15.22 17.82
CA ASN A 316 12.23 -14.12 16.93
C ASN A 316 11.02 -13.28 16.53
N ALA A 317 9.90 -13.93 16.20
CA ALA A 317 8.66 -13.23 15.89
C ALA A 317 8.12 -12.48 17.12
N VAL A 318 8.23 -13.07 18.32
CA VAL A 318 7.89 -12.40 19.59
C VAL A 318 8.75 -11.16 19.80
N ALA A 319 10.07 -11.24 19.63
CA ALA A 319 10.97 -10.10 19.80
C ALA A 319 10.68 -8.98 18.77
N SER A 320 10.48 -9.35 17.50
CA SER A 320 10.10 -8.40 16.43
C SER A 320 8.77 -7.70 16.74
N PHE A 321 7.77 -8.46 17.17
CA PHE A 321 6.46 -7.93 17.53
C PHE A 321 6.52 -6.97 18.72
N GLN A 322 7.21 -7.35 19.79
CA GLN A 322 7.38 -6.50 20.98
C GLN A 322 8.12 -5.20 20.66
N ALA A 323 9.15 -5.27 19.81
CA ALA A 323 9.87 -4.08 19.36
C ALA A 323 8.95 -3.13 18.58
N ALA A 324 8.15 -3.66 17.65
CA ALA A 324 7.19 -2.87 16.87
C ALA A 324 6.08 -2.25 17.76
N VAL A 325 5.62 -2.98 18.77
CA VAL A 325 4.64 -2.47 19.75
C VAL A 325 5.25 -1.34 20.58
N GLU A 326 6.46 -1.51 21.11
CA GLU A 326 7.09 -0.45 21.90
C GLU A 326 7.43 0.78 21.05
N GLU A 327 7.88 0.59 19.80
CA GLU A 327 8.08 1.70 18.86
C GLU A 327 6.77 2.47 18.63
N ALA A 328 5.66 1.77 18.41
CA ALA A 328 4.35 2.39 18.27
C ALA A 328 3.91 3.10 19.56
N ARG A 329 4.19 2.53 20.73
CA ARG A 329 3.88 3.15 22.03
C ARG A 329 4.69 4.44 22.24
N ILE A 330 5.98 4.41 21.94
CA ILE A 330 6.86 5.59 21.97
C ILE A 330 6.35 6.65 21.00
N ALA A 331 6.00 6.26 19.77
CA ALA A 331 5.45 7.18 18.78
C ALA A 331 4.16 7.85 19.27
N LYS A 332 3.25 7.11 19.94
CA LYS A 332 2.02 7.64 20.53
C LYS A 332 2.26 8.59 21.72
N THR A 333 3.34 8.42 22.49
CA THR A 333 3.66 9.30 23.63
C THR A 333 4.28 10.64 23.26
N ARG A 334 4.72 10.81 22.01
CA ARG A 334 5.25 12.08 21.49
C ARG A 334 4.09 13.00 21.09
N GLY A 335 3.35 13.49 22.09
CA GLY A 335 2.37 14.58 21.93
C GLY A 335 3.05 15.93 21.59
N PRO A 336 2.28 17.04 21.47
CA PRO A 336 2.84 18.36 21.19
C PRO A 336 3.89 18.75 22.23
N SER A 337 4.94 19.44 21.80
CA SER A 337 5.98 19.90 22.73
C SER A 337 5.41 20.94 23.71
N GLY A 338 5.97 21.04 24.92
CA GLY A 338 5.53 22.04 25.91
C GLY A 338 5.55 23.48 25.39
N VAL A 339 6.45 23.80 24.45
CA VAL A 339 6.57 25.10 23.78
C VAL A 339 5.37 25.38 22.86
N GLU A 340 4.86 24.37 22.15
CA GLU A 340 3.67 24.49 21.31
C GLU A 340 2.41 24.69 22.16
N ILE A 341 2.35 24.02 23.32
CA ILE A 341 1.23 24.17 24.26
C ILE A 341 1.23 25.58 24.86
N GLU A 342 2.39 26.12 25.24
CA GLU A 342 2.54 27.49 25.78
C GLU A 342 2.10 28.58 24.79
N ALA A 343 2.23 28.34 23.49
CA ALA A 343 1.80 29.26 22.43
C ALA A 343 0.28 29.26 22.18
N LEU A 344 -0.48 28.29 22.73
CA LEU A 344 -1.93 28.22 22.55
C LEU A 344 -2.67 29.27 23.41
N PRO A 345 -3.80 29.81 22.93
CA PRO A 345 -4.67 30.68 23.72
C PRO A 345 -5.11 30.03 25.03
N ASP A 346 -5.18 30.79 26.12
CA ASP A 346 -5.56 30.24 27.43
C ASP A 346 -7.01 29.72 27.40
N TYR A 347 -7.20 28.47 27.82
CA TYR A 347 -8.50 27.82 27.88
C TYR A 347 -9.51 28.60 28.71
N GLU A 348 -9.09 29.23 29.80
CA GLU A 348 -10.00 30.01 30.65
C GLU A 348 -10.47 31.31 29.99
N GLN A 349 -9.78 31.76 28.93
CA GLN A 349 -10.14 32.95 28.16
C GLN A 349 -11.04 32.63 26.96
N ARG A 350 -11.38 31.36 26.69
CA ARG A 350 -12.18 30.97 25.51
C ARG A 350 -13.55 31.66 25.43
N ALA A 351 -14.16 31.99 26.56
CA ALA A 351 -15.43 32.73 26.58
C ALA A 351 -15.32 34.17 26.07
N SER A 352 -14.10 34.73 26.05
CA SER A 352 -13.81 36.06 25.51
C SER A 352 -13.38 36.05 24.04
N VAL A 353 -13.21 34.86 23.46
CA VAL A 353 -12.80 34.66 22.07
C VAL A 353 -14.00 34.10 21.32
N ASN A 354 -14.51 34.83 20.33
CA ASN A 354 -15.59 34.33 19.49
C ASN A 354 -15.02 33.46 18.37
N GLY A 355 -15.64 32.31 18.12
CA GLY A 355 -15.40 31.57 16.90
C GLY A 355 -16.00 32.27 15.68
N THR A 356 -15.39 32.04 14.53
CA THR A 356 -15.72 32.68 13.25
C THR A 356 -16.81 31.92 12.49
N SER A 357 -16.99 30.62 12.74
CA SER A 357 -17.97 29.75 12.07
C SER A 357 -18.39 28.59 12.97
N ASP A 358 -19.66 28.17 12.86
CA ASP A 358 -20.19 26.99 13.58
C ASP A 358 -19.39 25.74 13.18
N GLY A 359 -18.95 24.95 14.16
CA GLY A 359 -18.05 23.81 13.93
C GLY A 359 -16.56 24.11 13.93
N GLN A 360 -16.12 25.38 14.03
CA GLN A 360 -14.70 25.73 14.09
C GLN A 360 -14.02 24.99 15.25
N ILE A 361 -12.91 24.30 15.00
CA ILE A 361 -12.11 23.67 16.05
C ILE A 361 -10.93 24.58 16.40
N GLN A 362 -10.73 24.84 17.68
CA GLN A 362 -9.59 25.61 18.18
C GLN A 362 -8.96 24.89 19.37
N MET A 363 -7.64 24.84 19.39
CA MET A 363 -6.87 24.34 20.52
C MET A 363 -6.64 25.45 21.53
N PHE A 364 -6.85 25.14 22.79
CA PHE A 364 -6.61 26.01 23.92
C PHE A 364 -5.63 25.36 24.89
N ARG A 365 -4.77 26.16 25.50
CA ARG A 365 -3.90 25.72 26.58
C ARG A 365 -4.70 25.61 27.87
N ARG A 366 -4.85 24.39 28.40
CA ARG A 366 -5.44 24.13 29.71
C ARG A 366 -4.38 23.57 30.64
N GLY A 367 -3.66 24.45 31.32
CA GLY A 367 -2.48 24.07 32.11
C GLY A 367 -1.30 23.70 31.21
N SER A 368 -0.80 22.47 31.31
CA SER A 368 0.29 21.91 30.48
C SER A 368 -0.21 21.02 29.33
N LYS A 369 -1.49 21.15 28.97
CA LYS A 369 -2.17 20.30 27.98
C LYS A 369 -2.81 21.16 26.89
N ALA A 370 -2.78 20.66 25.65
CA ALA A 370 -3.59 21.20 24.56
C ALA A 370 -4.99 20.58 24.62
N TRP A 371 -6.02 21.41 24.56
CA TRP A 371 -7.42 21.00 24.70
C TRP A 371 -8.20 21.51 23.49
N ALA A 372 -8.80 20.60 22.72
CA ALA A 372 -9.55 20.97 21.52
C ALA A 372 -11.01 21.32 21.89
N CYS A 373 -11.49 22.44 21.36
CA CYS A 373 -12.86 22.90 21.53
C CYS A 373 -13.47 23.24 20.17
N GLN A 374 -14.75 22.96 20.00
CA GLN A 374 -15.54 23.28 18.81
C GLN A 374 -16.44 24.50 19.07
N TRP A 375 -16.43 25.51 18.21
CA TRP A 375 -17.35 26.63 18.30
C TRP A 375 -18.76 26.19 17.91
N SER A 376 -19.75 26.53 18.73
CA SER A 376 -21.16 26.41 18.39
C SER A 376 -21.71 27.78 18.03
N GLY A 377 -21.97 27.99 16.75
CA GLY A 377 -22.63 29.18 16.20
C GLY A 377 -24.02 29.43 16.80
N PRO A 378 -24.88 28.41 16.97
CA PRO A 378 -26.19 28.56 17.60
C PRO A 378 -26.12 29.04 19.06
N SER A 379 -25.18 28.53 19.86
CA SER A 379 -25.06 28.91 21.28
C SER A 379 -24.04 30.02 21.54
N ARG A 380 -23.23 30.41 20.53
CA ARG A 380 -22.10 31.35 20.63
C ARG A 380 -21.12 30.99 21.74
N THR A 381 -20.79 29.71 21.85
CA THR A 381 -19.88 29.19 22.87
C THR A 381 -18.96 28.11 22.31
N TRP A 382 -17.78 27.96 22.90
CA TRP A 382 -16.90 26.82 22.67
C TRP A 382 -17.38 25.59 23.46
N ILE A 383 -17.56 24.47 22.77
CA ILE A 383 -17.92 23.14 23.28
C ILE A 383 -16.64 22.30 23.36
N ASP A 384 -16.37 21.67 24.51
CA ASP A 384 -15.18 20.82 24.66
C ASP A 384 -15.27 19.55 23.80
N ILE A 385 -14.17 19.19 23.12
CA ILE A 385 -14.03 17.93 22.39
C ILE A 385 -13.21 16.94 23.22
N GLY A 386 -12.03 17.35 23.69
CA GLY A 386 -11.15 16.49 24.46
C GLY A 386 -9.70 16.98 24.57
N GLU A 387 -8.89 16.21 25.31
CA GLU A 387 -7.44 16.41 25.41
C GLU A 387 -6.76 15.98 24.11
N VAL A 388 -5.90 16.84 23.57
CA VAL A 388 -5.13 16.51 22.37
C VAL A 388 -3.95 15.62 22.79
N THR A 389 -4.08 14.31 22.57
CA THR A 389 -3.07 13.30 22.94
C THR A 389 -2.12 12.94 21.79
N GLY A 390 -2.09 13.75 20.73
CA GLY A 390 -1.13 13.66 19.62
C GLY A 390 -1.25 14.88 18.71
N THR A 391 -0.15 15.29 18.06
CA THR A 391 -0.15 16.39 17.09
C THR A 391 -0.58 15.90 15.71
N GLY A 392 -1.88 15.76 15.49
CA GLY A 392 -2.44 15.62 14.15
C GLY A 392 -2.38 16.97 13.42
N GLY A 393 -1.81 17.00 12.22
CA GLY A 393 -1.79 18.17 11.33
C GLY A 393 -3.16 18.52 10.72
N GLY A 394 -4.19 18.64 11.57
CA GLY A 394 -5.49 19.17 11.18
C GLY A 394 -5.42 20.67 10.92
N GLY A 395 -6.29 21.16 10.05
CA GLY A 395 -6.38 22.57 9.72
C GLY A 395 -7.81 22.97 9.32
N VAL A 396 -8.01 24.26 9.07
CA VAL A 396 -9.33 24.82 8.78
C VAL A 396 -9.34 25.40 7.37
N VAL A 397 -10.28 24.95 6.54
CA VAL A 397 -10.53 25.50 5.20
C VAL A 397 -11.95 26.04 5.19
N ASP A 398 -12.10 27.32 4.84
CA ASP A 398 -13.39 28.01 4.76
C ASP A 398 -14.28 27.91 6.01
N GLY A 399 -13.65 27.84 7.18
CA GLY A 399 -14.36 27.80 8.47
C GLY A 399 -14.79 26.41 8.94
N GLU A 400 -14.47 25.35 8.19
CA GLU A 400 -14.69 23.95 8.57
C GLU A 400 -13.34 23.27 8.88
N ALA A 401 -13.32 22.43 9.91
CA ALA A 401 -12.11 21.74 10.35
C ALA A 401 -11.99 20.37 9.69
N TYR A 402 -10.76 20.03 9.32
CA TYR A 402 -10.43 18.81 8.61
C TYR A 402 -9.20 18.13 9.20
N ASP A 403 -9.16 16.80 9.18
CA ASP A 403 -8.00 15.99 9.63
C ASP A 403 -6.71 16.35 8.89
N MET A 404 -6.83 16.84 7.65
CA MET A 404 -5.75 17.33 6.81
C MET A 404 -6.21 18.52 5.96
N VAL A 405 -5.36 19.54 5.83
CA VAL A 405 -5.52 20.61 4.84
C VAL A 405 -4.48 20.44 3.75
N ILE A 406 -4.95 20.15 2.54
CA ILE A 406 -4.12 19.84 1.40
C ILE A 406 -3.98 21.13 0.55
N PRO A 407 -2.78 21.72 0.45
CA PRO A 407 -2.57 22.87 -0.42
C PRO A 407 -2.52 22.43 -1.88
N VAL A 408 -3.31 23.08 -2.72
CA VAL A 408 -3.39 22.84 -4.17
C VAL A 408 -3.02 24.12 -4.91
N GLU A 409 -2.06 24.04 -5.81
CA GLU A 409 -1.70 25.14 -6.71
C GLU A 409 -2.37 24.91 -8.07
N ILE A 410 -3.28 25.81 -8.46
CA ILE A 410 -4.05 25.69 -9.69
C ILE A 410 -3.77 26.89 -10.58
N GLU A 411 -3.40 26.62 -11.81
CA GLU A 411 -3.12 27.63 -12.81
C GLU A 411 -4.43 28.09 -13.46
N LEU A 412 -4.84 29.33 -13.17
CA LEU A 412 -6.01 29.97 -13.76
C LEU A 412 -5.56 30.96 -14.86
N PRO A 413 -6.46 31.43 -15.75
CA PRO A 413 -6.11 32.41 -16.79
C PRO A 413 -5.47 33.72 -16.28
N GLY A 414 -5.53 34.00 -14.97
CA GLY A 414 -4.88 35.13 -14.31
C GLY A 414 -3.56 34.81 -13.59
N GLY A 415 -3.03 33.59 -13.75
CA GLY A 415 -1.82 33.09 -13.08
C GLY A 415 -2.09 31.98 -12.07
N LEU A 416 -1.01 31.53 -11.42
CA LEU A 416 -1.04 30.47 -10.41
C LEU A 416 -1.77 30.94 -9.14
N LYS A 417 -2.81 30.22 -8.73
CA LYS A 417 -3.56 30.48 -7.49
C LYS A 417 -3.38 29.32 -6.52
N LYS A 418 -3.03 29.63 -5.27
CA LYS A 418 -2.97 28.63 -4.19
C LYS A 418 -4.33 28.55 -3.51
N LEU A 419 -4.87 27.35 -3.43
CA LEU A 419 -6.14 27.00 -2.79
C LEU A 419 -5.88 25.86 -1.80
N GLU A 420 -6.87 25.57 -0.96
CA GLU A 420 -6.73 24.57 0.10
C GLU A 420 -7.94 23.63 0.06
N ILE A 421 -7.69 22.33 0.21
CA ILE A 421 -8.72 21.29 0.31
C ILE A 421 -8.76 20.79 1.74
N GLY A 422 -9.94 20.82 2.34
CA GLY A 422 -10.21 20.11 3.57
C GLY A 422 -10.50 18.64 3.31
N TYR A 423 -9.83 17.74 4.02
CA TYR A 423 -10.05 16.30 3.92
C TYR A 423 -10.06 15.62 5.30
N ASN A 424 -11.11 14.85 5.58
CA ASN A 424 -11.19 13.96 6.73
C ASN A 424 -10.84 12.52 6.35
N GLN A 425 -10.12 11.82 7.22
CA GLN A 425 -9.73 10.43 6.99
C GLN A 425 -10.96 9.53 6.80
N GLY A 426 -10.93 8.72 5.74
CA GLY A 426 -12.04 7.85 5.34
C GLY A 426 -13.09 8.51 4.45
N GLN A 427 -12.99 9.81 4.14
CA GLN A 427 -13.81 10.43 3.09
C GLN A 427 -13.40 9.93 1.71
N ASN A 428 -14.36 9.84 0.79
CA ASN A 428 -14.06 9.48 -0.60
C ASN A 428 -13.30 10.64 -1.30
N PRO A 429 -12.05 10.43 -1.74
CA PRO A 429 -11.24 11.50 -2.35
C PRO A 429 -11.85 12.13 -3.61
N PHE A 430 -12.62 11.35 -4.40
CA PHE A 430 -13.32 11.86 -5.57
C PHE A 430 -14.52 12.74 -5.21
N THR A 431 -15.21 12.43 -4.11
CA THR A 431 -16.32 13.27 -3.63
C THR A 431 -15.80 14.60 -3.07
N VAL A 432 -14.67 14.56 -2.35
CA VAL A 432 -14.00 15.76 -1.84
C VAL A 432 -13.44 16.61 -2.99
N ALA A 433 -12.81 15.98 -3.98
CA ALA A 433 -12.32 16.65 -5.20
C ALA A 433 -13.44 17.30 -6.01
N GLN A 434 -14.57 16.60 -6.20
CA GLN A 434 -15.73 17.13 -6.92
C GLN A 434 -16.28 18.37 -6.22
N THR A 435 -16.46 18.27 -4.90
CA THR A 435 -16.96 19.38 -4.08
C THR A 435 -16.04 20.59 -4.16
N PHE A 436 -14.72 20.37 -4.14
CA PHE A 436 -13.73 21.43 -4.27
C PHE A 436 -13.73 22.09 -5.67
N ILE A 437 -13.85 21.30 -6.75
CA ILE A 437 -13.94 21.80 -8.13
C ILE A 437 -15.17 22.66 -8.32
N ASP A 438 -16.33 22.17 -7.87
CA ASP A 438 -17.60 22.88 -8.00
C ASP A 438 -17.57 24.19 -7.18
N LYS A 439 -16.97 24.17 -5.99
CA LYS A 439 -16.82 25.33 -5.10
C LYS A 439 -15.95 26.44 -5.71
N HIS A 440 -14.86 26.07 -6.39
CA HIS A 440 -13.93 27.04 -6.98
C HIS A 440 -14.18 27.29 -8.47
N MET A 441 -15.26 26.73 -9.04
CA MET A 441 -15.62 26.81 -10.46
C MET A 441 -14.46 26.41 -11.38
N LEU A 442 -13.79 25.31 -11.02
CA LEU A 442 -12.63 24.79 -11.75
C LEU A 442 -13.08 23.86 -12.88
N ASP A 443 -12.19 23.62 -13.84
CA ASP A 443 -12.46 22.68 -14.93
C ASP A 443 -12.62 21.24 -14.39
N GLN A 444 -13.62 20.51 -14.90
CA GLN A 444 -13.89 19.13 -14.47
C GLN A 444 -12.72 18.16 -14.78
N GLY A 445 -11.82 18.52 -15.70
CA GLY A 445 -10.59 17.78 -15.97
C GLY A 445 -9.65 17.67 -14.77
N TYR A 446 -9.78 18.55 -13.76
CA TYR A 446 -8.99 18.46 -12.53
C TYR A 446 -9.52 17.40 -11.54
N LEU A 447 -10.70 16.81 -11.76
CA LEU A 447 -11.36 15.93 -10.78
C LEU A 447 -10.48 14.77 -10.36
N ARG A 448 -9.92 14.07 -11.34
CA ARG A 448 -9.07 12.91 -11.11
C ARG A 448 -7.71 13.31 -10.53
N GLU A 449 -7.11 14.39 -11.04
CA GLU A 449 -5.84 14.92 -10.49
C GLU A 449 -5.98 15.33 -9.02
N ILE A 450 -7.06 16.01 -8.67
CA ILE A 450 -7.33 16.45 -7.30
C ILE A 450 -7.69 15.26 -6.41
N ALA A 451 -8.49 14.31 -6.88
CA ALA A 451 -8.84 13.10 -6.12
C ALA A 451 -7.61 12.23 -5.85
N ASP A 452 -6.76 12.02 -6.85
CA ASP A 452 -5.51 11.27 -6.74
C ASP A 452 -4.51 12.01 -5.83
N TYR A 453 -4.45 13.33 -5.92
CA TYR A 453 -3.63 14.14 -5.02
C TYR A 453 -4.13 14.09 -3.57
N ILE A 454 -5.44 14.14 -3.33
CA ILE A 454 -6.03 13.92 -2.00
C ILE A 454 -5.67 12.52 -1.49
N THR A 455 -5.80 11.50 -2.34
CA THR A 455 -5.49 10.10 -1.99
C THR A 455 -4.02 9.92 -1.66
N GLN A 456 -3.12 10.50 -2.47
CA GLN A 456 -1.68 10.47 -2.25
C GLN A 456 -1.31 11.18 -0.95
N ARG A 457 -1.85 12.38 -0.71
CA ARG A 457 -1.60 13.13 0.52
C ARG A 457 -2.17 12.42 1.76
N ALA A 458 -3.32 11.78 1.62
CA ALA A 458 -3.91 10.96 2.68
C ALA A 458 -3.05 9.72 2.99
N ALA A 459 -2.34 9.17 2.00
CA ALA A 459 -1.39 8.07 2.16
C ALA A 459 0.00 8.52 2.65
N GLU A 460 0.41 9.76 2.36
CA GLU A 460 1.62 10.41 2.88
C GLU A 460 1.48 10.90 4.32
N TYR A 461 0.24 10.93 4.85
CA TYR A 461 -0.02 11.26 6.24
C TYR A 461 0.76 10.31 7.16
N ARG A 462 1.80 10.86 7.78
CA ARG A 462 2.50 10.24 8.90
C ARG A 462 2.28 11.11 10.13
N PRO A 463 1.96 10.54 11.30
CA PRO A 463 2.06 11.29 12.54
C PRO A 463 3.51 11.80 12.70
N PRO A 464 3.75 13.02 13.20
CA PRO A 464 5.10 13.59 13.18
C PRO A 464 6.08 12.80 14.06
N VAL A 465 7.30 12.58 13.54
CA VAL A 465 8.50 12.36 14.36
C VAL A 465 9.47 13.50 14.05
N LEU A 466 9.86 14.26 15.08
CA LEU A 466 11.02 15.15 15.04
C LEU A 466 11.95 14.79 16.20
N GLY A 467 13.21 14.47 15.87
CA GLY A 467 14.28 14.25 16.84
C GLY A 467 15.06 15.53 17.13
N ASN A 468 15.93 15.49 18.15
CA ASN A 468 17.37 15.53 17.92
C ASN A 468 18.23 15.41 19.21
N ASP A 469 19.47 14.98 18.95
CA ASP A 469 20.74 15.15 19.68
C ASP A 469 21.08 14.30 20.92
N ASP A 470 22.04 13.40 20.67
CA ASP A 470 23.24 13.04 21.44
C ASP A 470 23.18 13.02 22.99
N SER A 471 23.31 11.82 23.56
CA SER A 471 24.58 11.34 24.15
C SER A 471 24.38 10.17 25.13
N ALA A 472 25.32 9.22 25.05
CA ALA A 472 25.66 8.21 26.06
C ALA A 472 24.60 7.14 26.41
N TYR A 473 24.79 5.91 25.93
CA TYR A 473 25.63 4.93 26.63
C TYR A 473 25.84 3.71 25.72
N SER A 474 27.11 3.49 25.36
CA SER A 474 27.59 2.20 24.88
C SER A 474 27.54 1.20 26.05
N ALA A 475 27.03 0.00 25.82
CA ALA A 475 27.66 -1.22 26.32
C ALA A 475 27.15 -2.42 25.51
N ALA A 476 28.03 -2.92 24.66
CA ALA A 476 27.93 -4.23 24.05
C ALA A 476 27.91 -5.35 25.10
N THR A 477 27.23 -6.45 24.81
CA THR A 477 27.76 -7.81 24.97
C THR A 477 26.88 -8.77 24.18
N GLY A 478 27.48 -9.35 23.13
CA GLY A 478 26.88 -10.43 22.35
C GLY A 478 27.28 -11.81 22.89
N ALA A 479 26.44 -12.80 22.58
CA ALA A 479 26.75 -14.21 22.28
C ALA A 479 25.40 -14.90 21.97
N ALA A 480 25.00 -15.10 20.71
CA ALA A 480 25.43 -16.12 19.73
C ALA A 480 24.71 -17.48 19.88
N SER A 481 23.80 -17.80 18.95
CA SER A 481 23.44 -19.15 18.47
C SER A 481 22.61 -19.02 17.18
N SER A 482 23.16 -19.19 15.97
CA SER A 482 23.34 -20.47 15.24
C SER A 482 22.02 -21.20 14.99
N GLU A 483 21.23 -20.75 14.00
CA GLU A 483 21.21 -21.28 12.62
C GLU A 483 20.40 -22.59 12.49
N PRO A 484 19.60 -22.72 11.41
CA PRO A 484 20.12 -23.53 10.31
C PRO A 484 20.31 -22.58 9.13
N ALA A 485 21.02 -21.47 9.36
CA ALA A 485 20.45 -20.20 9.00
C ALA A 485 20.41 -20.08 7.50
N VAL A 486 19.19 -19.82 7.04
CA VAL A 486 18.98 -18.88 5.96
C VAL A 486 19.74 -17.64 6.40
N THR A 487 20.91 -17.39 5.81
CA THR A 487 21.72 -16.20 6.09
C THR A 487 20.79 -15.02 5.97
N ALA A 488 20.30 -14.50 7.11
CA ALA A 488 19.91 -13.12 7.21
C ALA A 488 21.06 -12.40 6.54
N SER A 489 20.77 -11.65 5.48
CA SER A 489 21.80 -10.88 4.82
C SER A 489 22.57 -10.17 5.93
N ARG A 490 23.86 -10.50 6.11
CA ARG A 490 24.72 -9.91 7.15
C ARG A 490 24.68 -8.38 7.09
N TYR A 491 24.29 -7.87 5.94
CA TYR A 491 24.21 -6.48 5.57
C TYR A 491 22.74 -6.12 5.30
N LYS A 492 22.24 -5.08 5.94
CA LYS A 492 20.91 -4.49 5.74
C LYS A 492 20.65 -4.12 4.28
N TYR A 493 21.69 -3.76 3.53
CA TYR A 493 21.57 -3.15 2.21
C TYR A 493 21.81 -4.07 1.01
N PHE A 494 22.42 -5.25 1.18
CA PHE A 494 22.69 -6.17 0.05
C PHE A 494 22.89 -7.62 0.53
N PRO A 495 22.33 -8.63 -0.18
CA PRO A 495 21.79 -8.50 -1.53
C PRO A 495 20.32 -8.08 -1.51
N VAL A 496 19.91 -7.26 -2.48
CA VAL A 496 18.51 -6.81 -2.60
C VAL A 496 17.79 -7.65 -3.65
N SER A 497 16.58 -8.11 -3.33
CA SER A 497 15.67 -8.78 -4.27
C SER A 497 14.70 -7.78 -4.93
N GLY A 498 14.23 -8.10 -6.15
CA GLY A 498 13.32 -7.24 -6.94
C GLY A 498 14.05 -6.19 -7.80
N TYR A 499 13.40 -5.65 -8.83
CA TYR A 499 13.99 -4.68 -9.77
C TYR A 499 13.46 -3.27 -9.51
N ASN A 500 14.31 -2.25 -9.65
CA ASN A 500 13.90 -0.86 -9.54
C ASN A 500 13.37 -0.36 -10.89
N THR A 501 12.20 0.29 -10.87
CA THR A 501 11.53 0.85 -12.05
C THR A 501 11.37 2.36 -11.93
N PHE A 502 11.02 3.00 -13.04
CA PHE A 502 10.61 4.39 -13.14
C PHE A 502 9.17 4.44 -13.68
N GLU A 503 8.20 4.40 -12.79
CA GLU A 503 6.76 4.41 -13.10
C GLU A 503 6.07 5.76 -12.87
N THR A 504 6.69 6.66 -12.10
CA THR A 504 6.11 7.97 -11.80
C THR A 504 6.26 8.97 -12.96
N ILE A 505 5.18 9.67 -13.28
CA ILE A 505 5.11 10.76 -14.27
C ILE A 505 3.88 11.65 -14.03
N LYS A 506 3.96 12.93 -14.44
CA LYS A 506 2.79 13.79 -14.63
C LYS A 506 2.15 13.51 -16.00
N ILE A 507 1.36 12.43 -16.09
CA ILE A 507 0.75 11.94 -17.35
C ILE A 507 0.00 13.05 -18.11
N ALA A 508 -0.64 13.97 -17.38
CA ALA A 508 -1.38 15.10 -17.93
C ALA A 508 -0.59 16.00 -18.91
N LYS A 509 0.76 16.00 -18.85
CA LYS A 509 1.60 16.80 -19.78
C LYS A 509 2.22 15.98 -20.91
N LEU A 510 2.14 14.65 -20.87
CA LEU A 510 2.80 13.77 -21.83
C LEU A 510 2.19 13.93 -23.24
N MET A 511 0.86 13.80 -23.35
CA MET A 511 0.16 13.98 -24.63
C MET A 511 0.29 15.40 -25.17
N THR A 512 0.26 16.40 -24.31
CA THR A 512 0.49 17.80 -24.70
C THR A 512 1.89 17.98 -25.31
N THR A 513 2.92 17.37 -24.72
CA THR A 513 4.29 17.44 -25.22
C THR A 513 4.46 16.66 -26.54
N LEU A 514 3.86 15.47 -26.64
CA LEU A 514 3.82 14.68 -27.88
C LEU A 514 3.21 15.50 -29.02
N ARG A 515 2.05 16.15 -28.78
CA ARG A 515 1.37 17.00 -29.78
C ARG A 515 2.22 18.20 -30.16
N GLN A 516 2.76 18.94 -29.18
CA GLN A 516 3.64 20.10 -29.45
C GLN A 516 4.85 19.73 -30.30
N PHE A 517 5.48 18.58 -30.05
CA PHE A 517 6.65 18.13 -30.79
C PHE A 517 6.25 17.69 -32.20
N ASN A 518 5.12 16.99 -32.31
CA ASN A 518 4.55 16.62 -33.59
C ASN A 518 4.17 17.84 -34.44
N ASP A 519 3.62 18.90 -33.83
CA ASP A 519 3.24 20.13 -34.51
C ASP A 519 4.47 20.86 -35.06
N LYS A 520 5.58 20.91 -34.31
CA LYS A 520 6.87 21.42 -34.83
C LYS A 520 7.35 20.64 -36.06
N MET A 521 7.17 19.31 -36.07
CA MET A 521 7.50 18.48 -37.23
C MET A 521 6.54 18.72 -38.40
N LYS A 522 5.24 18.91 -38.15
CA LYS A 522 4.26 19.29 -39.18
C LYS A 522 4.60 20.65 -39.80
N GLU A 523 4.93 21.66 -38.99
CA GLU A 523 5.35 22.99 -39.43
C GLU A 523 6.61 22.95 -40.29
N ALA A 524 7.57 22.09 -39.94
CA ALA A 524 8.78 21.84 -40.71
C ALA A 524 8.56 20.94 -41.94
N GLN A 525 7.32 20.48 -42.20
CA GLN A 525 6.98 19.54 -43.27
C GLN A 525 7.80 18.23 -43.23
N ALA A 526 8.15 17.79 -42.02
CA ALA A 526 8.95 16.59 -41.82
C ALA A 526 8.11 15.32 -42.11
N PRO A 527 8.62 14.36 -42.91
CA PRO A 527 7.87 13.15 -43.29
C PRO A 527 7.55 12.22 -42.11
N GLU A 528 8.24 12.37 -40.98
CA GLU A 528 8.03 11.65 -39.72
C GLU A 528 6.90 12.23 -38.83
N ALA A 529 6.28 13.34 -39.23
CA ALA A 529 5.15 13.91 -38.51
C ALA A 529 3.94 12.95 -38.53
N LEU A 530 3.37 12.72 -37.35
CA LEU A 530 2.21 11.86 -37.14
C LEU A 530 0.92 12.53 -37.60
N ILE A 531 0.05 11.74 -38.23
CA ILE A 531 -1.33 12.14 -38.55
C ILE A 531 -2.26 11.98 -37.34
N ASP A 532 -3.47 12.53 -37.42
CA ASP A 532 -4.36 12.60 -36.25
C ASP A 532 -4.80 11.23 -35.73
N SER A 533 -5.00 10.24 -36.61
CA SER A 533 -5.31 8.86 -36.18
C SER A 533 -4.16 8.20 -35.41
N GLN A 534 -2.91 8.54 -35.74
CA GLN A 534 -1.73 8.07 -35.01
C GLN A 534 -1.61 8.78 -33.65
N LEU A 535 -1.90 10.08 -33.58
CA LEU A 535 -1.94 10.80 -32.31
C LEU A 535 -3.02 10.25 -31.37
N ILE A 536 -4.20 9.88 -31.90
CA ILE A 536 -5.26 9.19 -31.13
C ILE A 536 -4.76 7.84 -30.62
N ALA A 537 -4.04 7.06 -31.43
CA ALA A 537 -3.50 5.79 -31.00
C ALA A 537 -2.49 5.94 -29.84
N LEU A 538 -1.64 6.99 -29.85
CA LEU A 538 -0.77 7.28 -28.71
C LEU A 538 -1.53 7.75 -27.47
N ASP A 539 -2.61 8.51 -27.66
CA ASP A 539 -3.53 8.96 -26.61
C ASP A 539 -4.18 7.76 -25.88
N GLN A 540 -4.59 6.74 -26.64
CA GLN A 540 -5.12 5.48 -26.09
C GLN A 540 -4.10 4.71 -25.26
N ILE A 541 -2.83 4.69 -25.68
CA ILE A 541 -1.75 4.12 -24.85
C ILE A 541 -1.65 4.90 -23.55
N VAL A 542 -1.67 6.24 -23.61
CA VAL A 542 -1.61 7.09 -22.42
C VAL A 542 -2.74 6.79 -21.45
N HIS A 543 -3.98 6.67 -21.94
CA HIS A 543 -5.11 6.25 -21.10
C HIS A 543 -4.89 4.87 -20.48
N THR A 544 -4.38 3.92 -21.25
CA THR A 544 -4.13 2.55 -20.80
C THR A 544 -3.06 2.50 -19.71
N VAL A 545 -1.95 3.24 -19.85
CA VAL A 545 -0.86 3.27 -18.86
C VAL A 545 -1.14 4.21 -17.68
N GLN A 546 -2.17 5.07 -17.78
CA GLN A 546 -2.58 5.94 -16.68
C GLN A 546 -3.46 5.20 -15.67
N ASP A 547 -4.31 4.29 -16.15
CA ASP A 547 -5.25 3.59 -15.29
C ASP A 547 -4.63 2.30 -14.73
N THR A 548 -3.65 2.45 -13.84
CA THR A 548 -2.88 1.34 -13.25
C THR A 548 -3.76 0.29 -12.56
N ALA A 549 -4.93 0.70 -12.05
CA ALA A 549 -5.94 -0.19 -11.50
C ALA A 549 -6.46 -1.22 -12.51
N PHE A 550 -6.46 -0.91 -13.81
CA PHE A 550 -6.96 -1.78 -14.89
C PHE A 550 -5.84 -2.54 -15.63
N TYR A 551 -4.58 -2.49 -15.18
CA TYR A 551 -3.47 -3.20 -15.85
C TYR A 551 -3.70 -4.71 -16.06
N HIS A 552 -4.59 -5.29 -15.25
CA HIS A 552 -4.97 -6.70 -15.31
C HIS A 552 -6.01 -7.02 -16.40
N SER A 553 -6.75 -6.02 -16.90
CA SER A 553 -7.82 -6.18 -17.89
C SER A 553 -7.62 -5.35 -19.15
N SER A 554 -6.72 -4.37 -19.13
CA SER A 554 -6.35 -3.56 -20.28
C SER A 554 -5.26 -4.22 -21.12
N THR A 555 -5.28 -3.93 -22.41
CA THR A 555 -4.32 -4.42 -23.40
C THR A 555 -4.03 -3.31 -24.40
N PHE A 556 -2.94 -3.44 -25.16
CA PHE A 556 -2.61 -2.49 -26.21
C PHE A 556 -3.04 -3.03 -27.57
N ALA A 557 -3.78 -2.23 -28.34
CA ALA A 557 -4.18 -2.61 -29.68
C ALA A 557 -2.97 -2.59 -30.63
N PRO A 558 -2.91 -3.48 -31.65
CA PRO A 558 -1.78 -3.50 -32.59
C PRO A 558 -1.47 -2.16 -33.27
N PRO A 559 -2.45 -1.32 -33.68
CA PRO A 559 -2.17 0.01 -34.25
C PRO A 559 -1.49 0.96 -33.27
N GLU A 560 -1.80 0.86 -31.98
CA GLU A 560 -1.22 1.68 -30.91
C GLU A 560 0.28 1.40 -30.79
N ILE A 561 0.64 0.13 -30.57
CA ILE A 561 2.04 -0.27 -30.45
C ILE A 561 2.81 -0.01 -31.75
N THR A 562 2.19 -0.26 -32.91
CA THR A 562 2.80 0.04 -34.21
C THR A 562 3.10 1.53 -34.35
N THR A 563 2.21 2.39 -33.87
CA THR A 563 2.40 3.86 -33.90
C THR A 563 3.51 4.29 -32.94
N LEU A 564 3.53 3.76 -31.71
CA LEU A 564 4.59 4.05 -30.74
C LEU A 564 5.97 3.65 -31.27
N LYS A 565 6.10 2.44 -31.84
CA LYS A 565 7.34 1.96 -32.46
C LYS A 565 7.77 2.86 -33.63
N ASN A 566 6.84 3.18 -34.53
CA ASN A 566 7.13 4.04 -35.67
C ASN A 566 7.60 5.45 -35.25
N ALA A 567 6.98 6.02 -34.21
CA ALA A 567 7.38 7.31 -33.67
C ALA A 567 8.79 7.23 -33.08
N LEU A 568 9.08 6.21 -32.27
CA LEU A 568 10.42 5.97 -31.72
C LEU A 568 11.48 5.78 -32.83
N ASP A 569 11.13 5.07 -33.90
CA ASP A 569 12.04 4.78 -35.00
C ASP A 569 12.38 6.00 -35.85
N LYS A 570 11.38 6.84 -36.12
CA LYS A 570 11.50 7.92 -37.10
C LYS A 570 11.77 9.29 -36.48
N TRP A 571 11.35 9.54 -35.24
CA TRP A 571 11.51 10.85 -34.62
C TRP A 571 13.00 11.14 -34.34
N PRO A 572 13.51 12.33 -34.69
CA PRO A 572 14.84 12.77 -34.33
C PRO A 572 15.06 12.70 -32.81
N ALA A 573 16.28 12.41 -32.34
CA ALA A 573 16.54 12.25 -30.90
C ALA A 573 16.22 13.51 -30.08
N LYS A 574 16.29 14.70 -30.68
CA LYS A 574 15.86 15.95 -30.04
C LYS A 574 14.37 16.00 -29.71
N PHE A 575 13.56 15.22 -30.42
CA PHE A 575 12.11 15.11 -30.24
C PHE A 575 11.66 13.77 -29.63
N ALA A 576 12.56 12.82 -29.43
CA ALA A 576 12.19 11.45 -29.05
C ALA A 576 11.80 11.27 -27.57
N PHE A 577 12.10 12.23 -26.68
CA PHE A 577 11.87 12.01 -25.25
C PHE A 577 10.41 11.71 -24.87
N PRO A 578 9.37 12.34 -25.44
CA PRO A 578 7.98 12.01 -25.09
C PRO A 578 7.62 10.58 -25.50
N THR A 579 8.14 10.09 -26.63
CA THR A 579 7.94 8.68 -27.04
C THR A 579 8.69 7.70 -26.14
N LEU A 580 9.89 8.04 -25.68
CA LEU A 580 10.62 7.25 -24.68
C LEU A 580 9.91 7.24 -23.32
N ASP A 581 9.30 8.37 -22.95
CA ASP A 581 8.54 8.51 -21.70
C ASP A 581 7.27 7.66 -21.71
N LEU A 582 6.56 7.61 -22.84
CA LEU A 582 5.43 6.70 -23.03
C LEU A 582 5.86 5.24 -23.04
N LEU A 583 6.93 4.91 -23.77
CA LEU A 583 7.46 3.55 -23.88
C LEU A 583 7.90 2.98 -22.54
N ARG A 584 8.57 3.76 -21.67
CA ARG A 584 8.98 3.25 -20.36
C ARG A 584 7.77 2.85 -19.50
N LEU A 585 6.62 3.49 -19.66
CA LEU A 585 5.38 3.16 -18.94
C LEU A 585 4.72 1.92 -19.54
N VAL A 586 4.73 1.79 -20.87
CA VAL A 586 4.32 0.54 -21.54
C VAL A 586 5.13 -0.64 -21.00
N LEU A 587 6.43 -0.49 -20.78
CA LEU A 587 7.27 -1.56 -20.20
C LEU A 587 6.99 -1.86 -18.73
N VAL A 588 6.32 -0.97 -17.99
CA VAL A 588 5.84 -1.27 -16.62
C VAL A 588 4.54 -2.08 -16.67
N HIS A 589 3.70 -1.82 -17.67
CA HIS A 589 2.44 -2.55 -17.86
C HIS A 589 2.69 -4.06 -18.10
N PRO A 590 1.99 -4.98 -17.41
CA PRO A 590 2.18 -6.43 -17.54
C PRO A 590 2.06 -6.94 -18.99
N GLN A 591 1.09 -6.43 -19.74
CA GLN A 591 0.89 -6.77 -21.17
C GLN A 591 1.84 -6.04 -22.14
N GLY A 592 2.64 -5.08 -21.67
CA GLY A 592 3.47 -4.24 -22.53
C GLY A 592 4.57 -4.99 -23.28
N PRO A 593 5.43 -5.77 -22.60
CA PRO A 593 6.45 -6.60 -23.26
C PRO A 593 5.86 -7.55 -24.31
N ALA A 594 4.74 -8.20 -23.98
CA ALA A 594 4.03 -9.07 -24.92
C ALA A 594 3.52 -8.30 -26.14
N ALA A 595 2.95 -7.11 -25.93
CA ALA A 595 2.46 -6.25 -27.02
C ALA A 595 3.59 -5.71 -27.91
N LEU A 596 4.77 -5.43 -27.34
CA LEU A 596 5.97 -5.08 -28.10
C LEU A 596 6.52 -6.28 -28.89
N GLY A 597 6.32 -7.51 -28.42
CA GLY A 597 6.75 -8.73 -29.07
C GLY A 597 8.27 -8.93 -29.09
N GLU A 598 8.71 -10.17 -29.28
CA GLU A 598 10.11 -10.58 -29.16
C GLU A 598 11.05 -9.77 -30.08
N ALA A 599 10.75 -9.67 -31.37
CA ALA A 599 11.54 -8.89 -32.33
C ALA A 599 11.55 -7.38 -32.02
N GLY A 600 10.47 -6.87 -31.42
CA GLY A 600 10.40 -5.48 -30.98
C GLY A 600 11.30 -5.22 -29.78
N LEU A 601 11.30 -6.11 -28.79
CA LEU A 601 12.15 -6.02 -27.60
C LEU A 601 13.63 -6.21 -27.94
N ASP A 602 13.95 -7.12 -28.86
CA ASP A 602 15.30 -7.41 -29.33
C ASP A 602 15.98 -6.15 -29.92
N THR A 603 15.28 -5.48 -30.84
CA THR A 603 15.80 -4.26 -31.48
C THR A 603 15.75 -3.00 -30.58
N LEU A 604 14.98 -3.05 -29.48
CA LEU A 604 14.71 -1.91 -28.62
C LEU A 604 15.96 -1.38 -27.93
N VAL A 605 16.81 -2.28 -27.42
CA VAL A 605 18.00 -1.92 -26.65
C VAL A 605 18.95 -1.08 -27.49
N THR A 606 19.32 -1.57 -28.67
CA THR A 606 20.20 -0.85 -29.60
C THR A 606 19.60 0.50 -30.02
N LYS A 607 18.28 0.54 -30.29
CA LYS A 607 17.59 1.78 -30.69
C LYS A 607 17.63 2.82 -29.58
N VAL A 608 17.29 2.46 -28.36
CA VAL A 608 17.25 3.36 -27.21
C VAL A 608 18.64 3.88 -26.85
N LEU A 609 19.67 3.02 -26.90
CA LEU A 609 21.06 3.44 -26.74
C LEU A 609 21.47 4.44 -27.83
N SER A 610 21.08 4.20 -29.09
CA SER A 610 21.42 5.11 -30.19
C SER A 610 20.81 6.51 -30.00
N LEU A 611 19.58 6.62 -29.50
CA LEU A 611 18.92 7.89 -29.23
C LEU A 611 19.59 8.63 -28.06
N GLY A 612 19.87 7.92 -26.96
CA GLY A 612 20.46 8.52 -25.76
C GLY A 612 21.93 8.95 -25.92
N LEU A 613 22.67 8.31 -26.82
CA LEU A 613 24.11 8.54 -27.03
C LEU A 613 24.45 9.44 -28.23
N GLN A 614 23.46 9.93 -28.98
CA GLN A 614 23.75 10.82 -30.10
C GLN A 614 24.60 12.03 -29.63
N PRO A 615 25.70 12.35 -30.34
CA PRO A 615 26.53 13.49 -30.01
C PRO A 615 25.71 14.78 -30.17
N GLY A 616 25.87 15.71 -29.23
CA GLY A 616 25.34 17.07 -29.41
C GLY A 616 26.19 17.82 -30.44
N PRO A 617 25.63 18.70 -31.29
CA PRO A 617 26.43 19.59 -32.11
C PRO A 617 27.24 20.55 -31.24
N THR A 618 28.44 20.90 -31.67
CA THR A 618 29.32 21.87 -30.99
C THR A 618 28.88 23.33 -31.16
N ASP A 619 27.91 23.64 -32.03
CA ASP A 619 27.39 24.99 -32.26
C ASP A 619 25.86 24.98 -32.55
N GLY A 620 25.04 25.49 -31.61
CA GLY A 620 23.67 25.99 -31.83
C GLY A 620 22.48 25.01 -32.03
N ASP A 621 21.39 25.26 -31.28
CA ASP A 621 19.95 24.84 -31.36
C ASP A 621 19.53 23.37 -31.67
N ASP A 622 20.45 22.49 -32.09
CA ASP A 622 20.17 21.08 -32.41
C ASP A 622 20.60 20.11 -31.27
N THR A 623 20.64 20.63 -30.04
CA THR A 623 21.11 19.91 -28.85
C THR A 623 20.13 18.81 -28.44
N ILE A 624 20.63 17.57 -28.27
CA ILE A 624 19.82 16.46 -27.74
C ILE A 624 19.47 16.75 -26.26
N PRO A 625 18.17 16.83 -25.91
CA PRO A 625 17.74 17.11 -24.55
C PRO A 625 18.28 16.08 -23.56
N VAL A 626 18.66 16.55 -22.38
CA VAL A 626 18.99 15.68 -21.23
C VAL A 626 17.85 14.70 -20.95
N ALA A 627 16.59 15.10 -21.17
CA ALA A 627 15.42 14.24 -21.03
C ALA A 627 15.50 13.00 -21.95
N THR A 628 15.91 13.14 -23.22
CA THR A 628 16.09 12.00 -24.14
C THR A 628 17.14 11.03 -23.59
N ARG A 629 18.28 11.56 -23.11
CA ARG A 629 19.39 10.75 -22.58
C ARG A 629 18.98 9.98 -21.34
N MET A 630 18.32 10.68 -20.41
CA MET A 630 17.80 10.13 -19.17
C MET A 630 16.72 9.08 -19.43
N LEU A 631 15.72 9.39 -20.26
CA LEU A 631 14.61 8.47 -20.54
C LEU A 631 15.06 7.23 -21.31
N SER A 632 16.12 7.34 -22.11
CA SER A 632 16.75 6.16 -22.72
C SER A 632 17.22 5.16 -21.65
N LEU A 633 17.88 5.63 -20.59
CA LEU A 633 18.28 4.78 -19.48
C LEU A 633 17.08 4.26 -18.67
N ARG A 634 16.01 5.06 -18.50
CA ARG A 634 14.80 4.63 -17.78
C ARG A 634 14.01 3.55 -18.51
N VAL A 635 13.95 3.61 -19.83
CA VAL A 635 13.40 2.53 -20.67
C VAL A 635 14.18 1.24 -20.39
N LEU A 636 15.51 1.29 -20.44
CA LEU A 636 16.38 0.14 -20.15
C LEU A 636 16.19 -0.38 -18.71
N ALA A 637 16.05 0.51 -17.73
CA ALA A 637 15.79 0.11 -16.34
C ALA A 637 14.46 -0.66 -16.20
N ASN A 638 13.40 -0.19 -16.85
CA ASN A 638 12.07 -0.83 -16.78
C ASN A 638 12.01 -2.17 -17.54
N MET A 639 12.88 -2.39 -18.54
CA MET A 639 12.97 -3.68 -19.24
C MET A 639 13.34 -4.86 -18.31
N PHE A 640 13.92 -4.61 -17.12
CA PHE A 640 14.22 -5.67 -16.17
C PHE A 640 13.00 -6.23 -15.42
N LEU A 641 11.87 -5.50 -15.41
CA LEU A 641 10.71 -5.83 -14.59
C LEU A 641 10.09 -7.18 -14.96
N HIS A 642 9.75 -7.33 -16.25
CA HIS A 642 9.05 -8.51 -16.78
C HIS A 642 10.00 -9.46 -17.50
N ASP A 643 9.69 -10.76 -17.46
CA ASP A 643 10.57 -11.83 -17.94
C ASP A 643 10.96 -11.70 -19.42
N GLU A 644 10.01 -11.37 -20.31
CA GLU A 644 10.24 -11.25 -21.75
C GLU A 644 11.22 -10.12 -22.07
N ALA A 645 11.01 -8.94 -21.49
CA ALA A 645 11.90 -7.79 -21.67
C ALA A 645 13.26 -8.02 -21.00
N ARG A 646 13.27 -8.72 -19.84
CA ARG A 646 14.50 -9.05 -19.11
C ARG A 646 15.39 -10.01 -19.89
N LYS A 647 14.81 -10.98 -20.61
CA LYS A 647 15.56 -11.84 -21.53
C LYS A 647 16.23 -11.03 -22.65
N ALA A 648 15.49 -10.11 -23.27
CA ALA A 648 16.01 -9.28 -24.36
C ALA A 648 17.17 -8.36 -23.90
N ILE A 649 17.04 -7.71 -22.73
CA ILE A 649 18.09 -6.83 -22.22
C ILE A 649 19.34 -7.60 -21.78
N LEU A 650 19.19 -8.79 -21.19
CA LEU A 650 20.33 -9.65 -20.82
C LEU A 650 21.03 -10.25 -22.05
N ALA A 651 20.32 -10.48 -23.16
CA ALA A 651 20.93 -10.86 -24.44
C ALA A 651 21.83 -9.76 -25.02
N HIS A 652 21.51 -8.49 -24.74
CA HIS A 652 22.26 -7.31 -25.21
C HIS A 652 23.26 -6.74 -24.19
N LYS A 653 23.53 -7.45 -23.08
CA LYS A 653 24.37 -6.95 -21.98
C LYS A 653 25.77 -6.51 -22.45
N THR A 654 26.40 -7.23 -23.38
CA THR A 654 27.74 -6.88 -23.89
C THR A 654 27.73 -5.55 -24.63
N GLU A 655 26.74 -5.31 -25.48
CA GLU A 655 26.56 -4.02 -26.16
C GLU A 655 26.31 -2.91 -25.13
N MET A 656 25.40 -3.16 -24.18
CA MET A 656 25.05 -2.20 -23.14
C MET A 656 26.26 -1.79 -22.30
N LEU A 657 26.97 -2.75 -21.71
CA LEU A 657 28.10 -2.49 -20.82
C LEU A 657 29.24 -1.75 -21.55
N SER A 658 29.39 -1.94 -22.86
CA SER A 658 30.35 -1.17 -23.68
C SER A 658 29.94 0.30 -23.91
N LYS A 659 28.64 0.60 -23.87
CA LYS A 659 28.06 1.91 -24.22
C LYS A 659 27.59 2.74 -23.02
N LEU A 660 27.23 2.11 -21.91
CA LEU A 660 26.85 2.78 -20.67
C LEU A 660 27.90 3.78 -20.12
N PRO A 661 29.22 3.57 -20.24
CA PRO A 661 30.22 4.55 -19.79
C PRO A 661 30.05 5.92 -20.46
N SER A 662 29.65 5.96 -21.74
CA SER A 662 29.46 7.21 -22.48
C SER A 662 28.37 8.10 -21.89
N PHE A 663 27.39 7.56 -21.17
CA PHE A 663 26.35 8.37 -20.50
C PHE A 663 26.90 9.22 -19.34
N GLN A 664 28.02 8.81 -18.73
CA GLN A 664 28.63 9.58 -17.65
C GLN A 664 29.20 10.92 -18.14
N THR A 665 29.62 10.98 -19.42
CA THR A 665 30.22 12.18 -20.03
C THR A 665 29.25 13.37 -20.14
N PHE A 666 27.94 13.14 -20.06
CA PHE A 666 26.93 14.21 -20.12
C PHE A 666 26.78 14.99 -18.81
N HIS A 667 27.41 14.53 -17.71
CA HIS A 667 27.47 15.21 -16.40
C HIS A 667 26.13 15.82 -15.94
N HIS A 668 25.11 14.98 -15.72
CA HIS A 668 23.80 15.44 -15.26
C HIS A 668 23.16 14.50 -14.23
N LYS A 669 22.67 15.06 -13.12
CA LYS A 669 22.10 14.31 -11.97
C LYS A 669 21.06 13.26 -12.38
N LEU A 670 20.09 13.63 -13.22
CA LEU A 670 19.03 12.69 -13.65
C LEU A 670 19.54 11.55 -14.54
N VAL A 671 20.62 11.77 -15.30
CA VAL A 671 21.28 10.74 -16.11
C VAL A 671 22.05 9.80 -15.18
N ALA A 672 22.78 10.35 -14.20
CA ALA A 672 23.49 9.56 -13.18
C ALA A 672 22.54 8.66 -12.36
N LEU A 673 21.41 9.19 -11.91
CA LEU A 673 20.37 8.44 -11.19
C LEU A 673 19.79 7.29 -12.04
N SER A 674 19.54 7.55 -13.32
CA SER A 674 18.98 6.53 -14.22
C SER A 674 20.02 5.47 -14.55
N LEU A 675 21.29 5.86 -14.71
CA LEU A 675 22.40 4.94 -14.93
C LEU A 675 22.65 4.05 -13.71
N SER A 676 22.69 4.62 -12.49
CA SER A 676 22.88 3.83 -11.26
C SER A 676 21.76 2.81 -11.06
N THR A 677 20.54 3.14 -11.50
CA THR A 677 19.40 2.20 -11.47
C THR A 677 19.57 1.05 -12.44
N VAL A 678 20.05 1.29 -13.67
CA VAL A 678 20.37 0.22 -14.63
C VAL A 678 21.46 -0.71 -14.09
N LEU A 679 22.53 -0.14 -13.52
CA LEU A 679 23.64 -0.91 -12.93
C LEU A 679 23.18 -1.76 -11.73
N LEU A 680 22.32 -1.21 -10.87
CA LEU A 680 21.71 -1.93 -9.76
C LEU A 680 20.82 -3.09 -10.26
N ASN A 681 20.04 -2.89 -11.33
CA ASN A 681 19.22 -3.95 -11.91
C ASN A 681 20.06 -5.07 -12.54
N PHE A 682 21.24 -4.77 -13.11
CA PHE A 682 22.20 -5.80 -13.51
C PHE A 682 22.72 -6.61 -12.32
N ALA A 683 23.13 -5.94 -11.23
CA ALA A 683 23.55 -6.62 -10.00
C ALA A 683 22.46 -7.55 -9.46
N ARG A 684 21.20 -7.11 -9.50
CA ARG A 684 20.03 -7.90 -9.09
C ARG A 684 19.72 -9.05 -10.05
N ALA A 685 19.95 -8.88 -11.35
CA ALA A 685 19.81 -9.98 -12.31
C ALA A 685 20.79 -11.12 -12.02
N GLN A 686 22.02 -10.80 -11.58
CA GLN A 686 22.98 -11.80 -11.13
C GLN A 686 22.54 -12.52 -9.84
N VAL A 687 21.87 -11.82 -8.91
CA VAL A 687 21.30 -12.46 -7.70
C VAL A 687 20.12 -13.36 -8.06
N ALA A 688 19.20 -12.87 -8.91
CA ALA A 688 18.00 -13.61 -9.30
C ALA A 688 18.32 -14.83 -10.17
N SER A 689 19.36 -14.75 -11.01
CA SER A 689 19.81 -15.86 -11.84
C SER A 689 21.34 -15.91 -11.83
N PRO A 690 21.95 -16.69 -10.92
CA PRO A 690 23.40 -16.83 -10.85
C PRO A 690 23.99 -17.27 -12.19
N GLY A 691 24.84 -16.42 -12.77
CA GLY A 691 25.42 -16.63 -14.11
C GLY A 691 24.81 -15.73 -15.20
N ALA A 692 23.81 -14.91 -14.87
CA ALA A 692 23.30 -13.88 -15.76
C ALA A 692 24.39 -12.90 -16.21
N LEU A 693 25.35 -12.59 -15.32
CA LEU A 693 26.55 -11.80 -15.60
C LEU A 693 27.81 -12.67 -15.50
N PRO A 694 28.56 -12.85 -16.59
CA PRO A 694 29.93 -13.34 -16.57
C PRO A 694 30.82 -12.52 -15.61
N PRO A 695 31.90 -13.10 -15.04
CA PRO A 695 32.80 -12.39 -14.13
C PRO A 695 33.30 -11.04 -14.66
N ASP A 696 33.70 -10.97 -15.94
CA ASP A 696 34.19 -9.72 -16.54
C ASP A 696 33.07 -8.65 -16.62
N ASP A 697 31.83 -9.05 -16.92
CA ASP A 697 30.68 -8.13 -16.95
C ASP A 697 30.36 -7.61 -15.53
N GLN A 698 30.53 -8.44 -14.49
CA GLN A 698 30.34 -8.01 -13.09
C GLN A 698 31.38 -6.97 -12.68
N ILE A 699 32.64 -7.14 -13.09
CA ILE A 699 33.71 -6.16 -12.87
C ILE A 699 33.33 -4.83 -13.53
N VAL A 700 32.85 -4.87 -14.79
CA VAL A 700 32.41 -3.65 -15.50
C VAL A 700 31.27 -2.95 -14.76
N VAL A 701 30.26 -3.68 -14.26
CA VAL A 701 29.14 -3.08 -13.49
C VAL A 701 29.65 -2.43 -12.21
N VAL A 702 30.55 -3.09 -11.46
CA VAL A 702 31.16 -2.55 -10.25
C VAL A 702 31.95 -1.28 -10.55
N SER A 703 32.82 -1.31 -11.58
CA SER A 703 33.62 -0.15 -11.97
C SER A 703 32.75 1.01 -12.42
N LEU A 704 31.70 0.79 -13.21
CA LEU A 704 30.81 1.87 -13.64
C LEU A 704 30.01 2.49 -12.50
N ALA A 705 29.55 1.69 -11.54
CA ALA A 705 28.91 2.21 -10.33
C ALA A 705 29.89 3.00 -9.48
N ALA A 706 31.15 2.54 -9.39
CA ALA A 706 32.21 3.24 -8.70
C ALA A 706 32.64 4.54 -9.40
N ASP A 707 32.63 4.59 -10.73
CA ASP A 707 32.97 5.79 -11.49
C ASP A 707 31.95 6.91 -11.26
N LEU A 708 30.67 6.59 -11.00
CA LEU A 708 29.69 7.57 -10.56
C LEU A 708 30.09 8.21 -9.22
N LEU A 709 30.61 7.41 -8.29
CA LEU A 709 31.04 7.88 -6.96
C LEU A 709 32.37 8.64 -7.01
N ASN A 710 33.35 8.08 -7.72
CA ASN A 710 34.75 8.53 -7.72
C ASN A 710 35.08 9.53 -8.84
N GLY A 711 34.26 9.60 -9.90
CA GLY A 711 34.51 10.40 -11.09
C GLY A 711 34.26 11.90 -10.91
N SER A 712 33.79 12.56 -11.97
CA SER A 712 33.67 14.03 -12.00
C SER A 712 32.57 14.58 -11.08
N TYR A 713 31.55 13.79 -10.74
CA TYR A 713 30.43 14.26 -9.92
C TYR A 713 30.84 14.55 -8.48
N THR A 714 30.31 15.64 -7.92
CA THR A 714 30.33 15.90 -6.48
C THR A 714 29.25 15.09 -5.76
N VAL A 715 29.39 14.91 -4.44
CA VAL A 715 28.40 14.18 -3.63
C VAL A 715 27.04 14.86 -3.67
N GLN A 716 27.01 16.20 -3.64
CA GLN A 716 25.78 16.99 -3.70
C GLN A 716 25.08 16.87 -5.06
N GLU A 717 25.84 16.83 -6.16
CA GLU A 717 25.30 16.65 -7.52
C GLU A 717 24.63 15.28 -7.70
N LEU A 718 25.22 14.21 -7.17
CA LEU A 718 24.63 12.86 -7.25
C LEU A 718 23.33 12.78 -6.44
N GLY A 719 23.36 13.32 -5.22
CA GLY A 719 22.33 13.12 -4.21
C GLY A 719 22.31 11.70 -3.63
N ASP A 720 21.73 11.58 -2.44
CA ASP A 720 21.75 10.37 -1.62
C ASP A 720 21.24 9.13 -2.38
N ASP A 721 20.16 9.29 -3.13
CA ASP A 721 19.51 8.26 -3.92
C ASP A 721 20.42 7.61 -4.97
N THR A 722 21.25 8.40 -5.64
CA THR A 722 22.17 7.90 -6.67
C THR A 722 23.35 7.21 -6.01
N ILE A 723 23.85 7.77 -4.91
CA ILE A 723 24.97 7.23 -4.14
C ILE A 723 24.57 5.88 -3.55
N LEU A 724 23.41 5.81 -2.89
CA LEU A 724 22.90 4.59 -2.29
C LEU A 724 22.73 3.48 -3.32
N ARG A 725 22.10 3.74 -4.48
CA ARG A 725 21.97 2.74 -5.55
C ARG A 725 23.32 2.23 -6.05
N SER A 726 24.31 3.11 -6.15
CA SER A 726 25.66 2.74 -6.60
C SER A 726 26.38 1.87 -5.55
N LEU A 727 26.31 2.23 -4.27
CA LEU A 727 26.87 1.44 -3.17
C LEU A 727 26.18 0.07 -3.07
N VAL A 728 24.86 0.02 -3.19
CA VAL A 728 24.08 -1.23 -3.16
C VAL A 728 24.43 -2.13 -4.34
N ALA A 729 24.58 -1.58 -5.55
CA ALA A 729 25.00 -2.36 -6.73
C ALA A 729 26.38 -2.98 -6.53
N ILE A 730 27.35 -2.19 -6.04
CA ILE A 730 28.70 -2.64 -5.72
C ILE A 730 28.67 -3.72 -4.62
N GLY A 731 27.96 -3.49 -3.53
CA GLY A 731 27.85 -4.43 -2.41
C GLY A 731 27.17 -5.73 -2.78
N THR A 732 26.12 -5.66 -3.62
CA THR A 732 25.41 -6.84 -4.12
C THR A 732 26.35 -7.74 -4.94
N LEU A 733 27.14 -7.17 -5.85
CA LEU A 733 28.12 -7.95 -6.63
C LEU A 733 29.36 -8.35 -5.82
N ALA A 734 29.76 -7.57 -4.82
CA ALA A 734 30.83 -7.94 -3.90
C ALA A 734 30.45 -9.12 -3.01
N LEU A 735 29.16 -9.27 -2.67
CA LEU A 735 28.65 -10.34 -1.82
C LEU A 735 28.31 -11.60 -2.61
N CYS A 736 27.61 -11.44 -3.74
CA CYS A 736 27.02 -12.55 -4.50
C CYS A 736 27.71 -12.81 -5.85
N GLY A 737 28.66 -11.98 -6.23
CA GLY A 737 29.39 -12.08 -7.50
C GLY A 737 30.70 -12.83 -7.41
N ASP A 738 31.50 -12.70 -8.48
CA ASP A 738 32.83 -13.29 -8.60
C ASP A 738 33.84 -12.62 -7.67
N ALA A 739 34.86 -13.39 -7.24
CA ALA A 739 35.91 -12.90 -6.35
C ALA A 739 36.65 -11.67 -6.91
N LYS A 740 36.85 -11.59 -8.24
CA LYS A 740 37.48 -10.43 -8.88
C LYS A 740 36.59 -9.18 -8.83
N ALA A 741 35.27 -9.35 -8.91
CA ALA A 741 34.33 -8.24 -8.75
C ALA A 741 34.39 -7.69 -7.31
N LYS A 742 34.50 -8.58 -6.32
CA LYS A 742 34.72 -8.20 -4.90
C LYS A 742 36.05 -7.47 -4.69
N GLU A 743 37.16 -7.96 -5.28
CA GLU A 743 38.46 -7.29 -5.20
C GLU A 743 38.41 -5.88 -5.82
N THR A 744 37.78 -5.76 -7.00
CA THR A 744 37.57 -4.49 -7.70
C THR A 744 36.74 -3.51 -6.86
N ALA A 745 35.67 -4.00 -6.22
CA ALA A 745 34.86 -3.21 -5.29
C ALA A 745 35.70 -2.68 -4.12
N GLY A 746 36.58 -3.50 -3.55
CA GLY A 746 37.52 -3.11 -2.47
C GLY A 746 38.35 -1.89 -2.83
N VAL A 747 38.98 -1.91 -4.01
CA VAL A 747 39.80 -0.80 -4.51
C VAL A 747 38.98 0.48 -4.67
N HIS A 748 37.83 0.39 -5.32
CA HIS A 748 37.00 1.56 -5.61
C HIS A 748 36.36 2.19 -4.37
N ILE A 749 35.91 1.37 -3.41
CA ILE A 749 35.30 1.88 -2.17
C ILE A 749 36.36 2.51 -1.27
N ALA A 750 37.60 2.01 -1.26
CA ALA A 750 38.71 2.66 -0.57
C ALA A 750 38.97 4.08 -1.11
N ILE A 751 38.94 4.26 -2.44
CA ILE A 751 39.08 5.57 -3.09
C ILE A 751 37.94 6.52 -2.68
N PHE A 752 36.69 6.04 -2.74
CA PHE A 752 35.53 6.86 -2.38
C PHE A 752 35.58 7.31 -0.92
N THR A 753 35.95 6.38 -0.03
CA THR A 753 36.09 6.61 1.41
C THR A 753 37.13 7.70 1.70
N ALA A 754 38.29 7.62 1.05
CA ALA A 754 39.38 8.57 1.28
C ALA A 754 39.09 9.97 0.69
N ALA A 755 38.35 10.06 -0.41
CA ALA A 755 38.21 11.31 -1.16
C ALA A 755 36.90 12.07 -0.88
N LYS A 756 35.76 11.37 -0.85
CA LYS A 756 34.42 12.00 -0.95
C LYS A 756 33.41 11.56 0.10
N ALA A 757 33.58 10.39 0.73
CA ALA A 757 32.58 9.84 1.64
C ALA A 757 32.21 10.75 2.82
N SER A 758 33.15 11.54 3.34
CA SER A 758 32.90 12.50 4.42
C SER A 758 31.92 13.62 4.06
N GLN A 759 31.68 13.84 2.77
CA GLN A 759 30.72 14.83 2.27
C GLN A 759 29.29 14.30 2.22
N ALA A 760 29.09 12.96 2.32
CA ALA A 760 27.77 12.34 2.34
C ALA A 760 27.25 12.33 3.78
N THR A 761 26.32 13.25 4.10
CA THR A 761 25.79 13.45 5.46
C THR A 761 24.56 12.60 5.76
N SER A 762 24.02 11.90 4.76
CA SER A 762 22.83 11.07 4.89
C SER A 762 23.11 9.82 5.74
N PRO A 763 22.38 9.60 6.85
CA PRO A 763 22.61 8.46 7.73
C PRO A 763 22.50 7.11 7.00
N VAL A 764 21.55 6.99 6.06
CA VAL A 764 21.33 5.78 5.26
C VAL A 764 22.52 5.47 4.35
N VAL A 765 23.11 6.49 3.72
CA VAL A 765 24.28 6.34 2.87
C VAL A 765 25.52 5.96 3.69
N GLN A 766 25.70 6.57 4.86
CA GLN A 766 26.82 6.27 5.74
C GLN A 766 26.74 4.84 6.31
N GLU A 767 25.54 4.42 6.73
CA GLU A 767 25.29 3.05 7.20
C GLU A 767 25.56 2.02 6.10
N CYS A 768 25.06 2.25 4.88
CA CYS A 768 25.31 1.39 3.73
C CYS A 768 26.80 1.31 3.37
N LEU A 769 27.52 2.43 3.44
CA LEU A 769 28.96 2.47 3.17
C LEU A 769 29.74 1.70 4.24
N ALA A 770 29.39 1.85 5.52
CA ALA A 770 30.05 1.15 6.62
C ALA A 770 29.87 -0.36 6.50
N GLU A 771 28.66 -0.83 6.18
CA GLU A 771 28.40 -2.24 5.88
C GLU A 771 29.23 -2.75 4.69
N LEU A 772 29.33 -1.95 3.62
CA LEU A 772 30.11 -2.33 2.45
C LEU A 772 31.61 -2.41 2.74
N GLN A 773 32.15 -1.49 3.55
CA GLN A 773 33.53 -1.58 4.02
C GLN A 773 33.77 -2.84 4.84
N GLN A 774 32.81 -3.22 5.70
CA GLN A 774 32.87 -4.46 6.48
C GLN A 774 32.75 -5.73 5.62
N LEU A 775 32.11 -5.66 4.45
CA LEU A 775 32.08 -6.75 3.48
C LEU A 775 33.42 -6.92 2.74
N LEU A 776 34.11 -5.81 2.49
CA LEU A 776 35.32 -5.76 1.67
C LEU A 776 36.61 -5.94 2.49
N SER A 777 36.55 -5.75 3.82
CA SER A 777 37.58 -6.16 4.78
C SER A 777 37.59 -7.67 4.98
#